data_AF-A0A2J8VL93-F1
#
_entry.id   AF-A0A2J8VL93-F1
#
_cell.length_a   1.000
_cell.length_b   1.000
_cell.length_c   1.000
_cell.angle_alpha   90.00
_cell.angle_beta   90.00
_cell.angle_gamma   90.00
#
_symmetry.space_group_name_H-M   'P 1'
#
loop_
_entity.id
_entity.type
_entity.pdbx_description
1 polymer ?
#
loop_
_entity_poly.entity_id
_entity_poly.type
_entity_poly.pdbx_seq_one_letter_code
_entity_poly.pdbx_strand_id
1 'polypeptide(L)'
;MAELKAKYTLLHDAVMSTQESEVQLLQNAKRFTEQIQQQQFHLQQADNFPEAFSTEVSKMREQLLKYQNEYNAVKEREFHNQYRLNSLKEEKIIIVKEFEKIPKPGEMEKKMKILRESTEELRKEIMQKKLEIKNLREDLASKQKQLLKEQKELEELLEHQVTLKDEVAHHQTIPVQIGKEIEKITRKKVEMEKKKIVLEQEVKMLNDSLKKVENKVSAIVEEKENVIKEVEGKRALLEIKEREHNQLVKLLELARENEATSLTERGILDLNLRNSLIDKQNYHDELSRKQREKERDFRNLRKMELLLKVSWDALRQTQALHQRLLLEIEAIPKDDSTLSERRRELHKEVEVAKRNLAQQKIISEMESKLVEQQLAEENKLLKEQENMKELVVNLVRMTQIKIDEKEQKSKDFLKAQQKYTNIVKEMKAKDLEIRIHKKKKCEIYRRLKEFAKLYDTIRNERNKFVNLLHKAHQKVNEIKERHKMSLNELEILRNSAVSQERKLQNSMLKHANNVTIRESMQNDVRKIVSKLQQMKEKKEAQLNNIDRLANMITMIEEEMVQLRKRYEKAVQHRNESGVQLIEREEEICIFYEKINIQEKLKLNGEIEIHLLEEKIRFLKMKIAEKQRQIRVTQKLLPAKRSLDANLAVLQIQFSQCTDRIKDLEKQFIKPDGENRARFLPGKDLTEKEMIQKLDKLELQLAKKEEKLLEKDFIYEQVSRLTDRLCSKTQDCKQDTLLLAKKEFLEADNRQLPNGVYTTAEQRPNAYIPEADGTLPLPKPYGALAPFKPSEPGANMRHIRKPVIKPIEI
;
A
#
# COMPACT_ATOMS: atom_id res chain seq x y z
N MET A 1 58.38 -12.02 -71.42
CA MET A 1 57.79 -12.59 -72.66
C MET A 1 57.61 -14.10 -72.57
N ALA A 2 58.69 -14.91 -72.59
CA ALA A 2 58.60 -16.38 -72.67
C ALA A 2 57.67 -17.02 -71.62
N GLU A 3 57.83 -16.68 -70.34
CA GLU A 3 57.03 -17.25 -69.23
C GLU A 3 55.53 -16.98 -69.35
N LEU A 4 55.14 -15.80 -69.88
CA LEU A 4 53.73 -15.44 -70.10
C LEU A 4 53.12 -16.29 -71.21
N LYS A 5 53.89 -16.60 -72.26
CA LYS A 5 53.47 -17.51 -73.33
C LYS A 5 53.32 -18.94 -72.82
N ALA A 6 54.26 -19.42 -71.98
CA ALA A 6 54.20 -20.74 -71.36
C ALA A 6 53.03 -20.89 -70.37
N LYS A 7 52.70 -19.85 -69.59
CA LYS A 7 51.51 -19.84 -68.72
C LYS A 7 50.21 -19.81 -69.53
N TYR A 8 50.18 -19.15 -70.68
CA TYR A 8 49.02 -19.16 -71.57
C TYR A 8 48.80 -20.52 -72.25
N THR A 9 49.86 -21.18 -72.74
CA THR A 9 49.73 -22.53 -73.30
C THR A 9 49.26 -23.52 -72.24
N LEU A 10 49.86 -23.54 -71.04
CA LEU A 10 49.40 -24.40 -69.94
C LEU A 10 47.91 -24.20 -69.60
N LEU A 11 47.39 -22.98 -69.67
CA LEU A 11 45.96 -22.71 -69.46
C LEU A 11 45.09 -23.19 -70.63
N HIS A 12 45.56 -23.01 -71.87
CA HIS A 12 44.87 -23.49 -73.07
C HIS A 12 44.81 -25.02 -73.13
N ASP A 13 45.94 -25.68 -72.88
CA ASP A 13 46.09 -27.14 -72.87
C ASP A 13 45.19 -27.77 -71.79
N ALA A 14 45.11 -27.14 -70.61
CA ALA A 14 44.19 -27.55 -69.54
C ALA A 14 42.71 -27.40 -69.95
N VAL A 15 42.32 -26.30 -70.60
CA VAL A 15 40.95 -26.11 -71.10
C VAL A 15 40.59 -27.16 -72.16
N MET A 16 41.49 -27.42 -73.13
CA MET A 16 41.28 -28.46 -74.14
C MET A 16 41.11 -29.83 -73.49
N SER A 17 41.98 -30.20 -72.55
CA SER A 17 41.90 -31.45 -71.80
C SER A 17 40.57 -31.60 -71.04
N THR A 18 40.04 -30.53 -70.43
CA THR A 18 38.72 -30.57 -69.78
C THR A 18 37.58 -30.81 -70.79
N GLN A 19 37.59 -30.15 -71.95
CA GLN A 19 36.57 -30.34 -72.99
C GLN A 19 36.60 -31.75 -73.59
N GLU A 20 37.78 -32.32 -73.81
CA GLU A 20 37.93 -33.71 -74.26
C GLU A 20 37.35 -34.71 -73.24
N SER A 21 37.57 -34.48 -71.95
CA SER A 21 37.01 -35.33 -70.88
C SER A 21 35.48 -35.26 -70.79
N GLU A 22 34.89 -34.09 -70.97
CA GLU A 22 33.43 -33.90 -70.98
C GLU A 22 32.78 -34.65 -72.16
N VAL A 23 33.38 -34.58 -73.35
CA VAL A 23 32.93 -35.32 -74.54
C VAL A 23 33.03 -36.83 -74.33
N GLN A 24 34.10 -37.33 -73.71
CA GLN A 24 34.23 -38.76 -73.39
C GLN A 24 33.18 -39.24 -72.38
N LEU A 25 32.88 -38.45 -71.34
CA LEU A 25 31.84 -38.78 -70.36
C LEU A 25 30.45 -38.85 -71.00
N LEU A 26 30.13 -37.94 -71.92
CA LEU A 26 28.88 -37.96 -72.69
C LEU A 26 28.76 -39.18 -73.63
N GLN A 27 29.87 -39.66 -74.21
CA GLN A 27 29.87 -40.90 -75.00
C GLN A 27 29.65 -42.13 -74.10
N ASN A 28 30.31 -42.19 -72.94
CA ASN A 28 30.15 -43.30 -71.99
C ASN A 28 28.69 -43.39 -71.47
N ALA A 29 28.05 -42.27 -71.15
CA ALA A 29 26.65 -42.23 -70.71
C ALA A 29 25.68 -42.85 -71.74
N LYS A 30 25.87 -42.58 -73.04
CA LYS A 30 25.08 -43.20 -74.12
C LYS A 30 25.31 -44.71 -74.16
N ARG A 31 26.56 -45.16 -74.14
CA ARG A 31 26.93 -46.59 -74.21
C ARG A 31 26.33 -47.42 -73.07
N PHE A 32 26.34 -46.91 -71.83
CA PHE A 32 25.73 -47.61 -70.71
C PHE A 32 24.19 -47.67 -70.81
N THR A 33 23.56 -46.67 -71.42
CA THR A 33 22.10 -46.65 -71.65
C THR A 33 21.66 -47.79 -72.58
N GLU A 34 22.40 -48.04 -73.66
CA GLU A 34 22.15 -49.15 -74.58
C GLU A 34 22.32 -50.53 -73.92
N GLN A 35 23.34 -50.69 -73.06
CA GLN A 35 23.58 -51.94 -72.33
C GLN A 35 22.45 -52.32 -71.37
N ILE A 36 21.85 -51.33 -70.69
CA ILE A 36 20.71 -51.57 -69.79
C ILE A 36 19.48 -52.06 -70.57
N GLN A 37 19.22 -51.51 -71.76
CA GLN A 37 18.10 -51.95 -72.62
C GLN A 37 18.28 -53.41 -73.10
N GLN A 38 19.52 -53.81 -73.44
CA GLN A 38 19.82 -55.20 -73.80
C GLN A 38 19.60 -56.18 -72.64
N GLN A 39 19.99 -55.80 -71.41
CA GLN A 39 19.80 -56.66 -70.23
C GLN A 39 18.32 -56.88 -69.88
N GLN A 40 17.47 -55.86 -70.05
CA GLN A 40 16.02 -56.00 -69.82
C GLN A 40 15.36 -56.99 -70.80
N PHE A 41 15.80 -57.02 -72.07
CA PHE A 41 15.28 -57.96 -73.07
C PHE A 41 15.60 -59.43 -72.72
N HIS A 42 16.81 -59.70 -72.20
CA HIS A 42 17.20 -61.07 -71.82
C HIS A 42 16.41 -61.61 -70.61
N LEU A 43 16.08 -60.77 -69.62
CA LEU A 43 15.27 -61.20 -68.47
C LEU A 43 13.87 -61.67 -68.90
N GLN A 44 13.22 -60.97 -69.82
CA GLN A 44 11.88 -61.33 -70.31
C GLN A 44 11.83 -62.67 -71.09
N GLN A 45 12.97 -63.21 -71.52
CA GLN A 45 13.03 -64.56 -72.11
C GLN A 45 13.18 -65.67 -71.06
N ALA A 46 13.64 -65.36 -69.83
CA ALA A 46 13.90 -66.37 -68.81
C ALA A 46 12.63 -66.85 -68.08
N ASP A 47 11.61 -66.00 -67.94
CA ASP A 47 10.39 -66.30 -67.17
C ASP A 47 9.45 -67.33 -67.86
N ASN A 48 9.67 -67.65 -69.14
CA ASN A 48 8.82 -68.54 -69.93
C ASN A 48 9.35 -69.99 -69.98
N PHE A 49 9.42 -70.68 -68.83
CA PHE A 49 9.78 -72.10 -68.78
C PHE A 49 8.52 -73.00 -68.68
N PRO A 50 8.31 -74.02 -69.55
CA PRO A 50 7.04 -74.76 -69.57
C PRO A 50 6.93 -75.85 -68.48
N GLU A 51 5.89 -75.76 -67.65
CA GLU A 51 5.51 -76.86 -66.74
C GLU A 51 4.79 -77.99 -67.50
N ALA A 52 5.45 -79.14 -67.65
CA ALA A 52 4.81 -80.36 -68.15
C ALA A 52 5.37 -81.62 -67.47
N PHE A 53 4.49 -82.62 -67.28
CA PHE A 53 4.80 -83.98 -66.79
C PHE A 53 5.23 -84.12 -65.32
N SER A 54 4.32 -83.79 -64.38
CA SER A 54 4.45 -84.11 -62.95
C SER A 54 4.24 -85.61 -62.65
N THR A 55 5.29 -86.41 -62.84
CA THR A 55 5.33 -87.81 -62.39
C THR A 55 5.16 -87.94 -60.87
N GLU A 56 4.75 -89.11 -60.37
CA GLU A 56 4.62 -89.33 -58.92
C GLU A 56 5.95 -89.15 -58.17
N VAL A 57 7.09 -89.45 -58.82
CA VAL A 57 8.43 -89.19 -58.26
C VAL A 57 8.66 -87.69 -58.08
N SER A 58 8.17 -86.85 -59.00
CA SER A 58 8.20 -85.39 -58.84
C SER A 58 7.37 -84.95 -57.63
N LYS A 59 6.14 -85.47 -57.48
CA LYS A 59 5.23 -85.13 -56.37
C LYS A 59 5.77 -85.60 -55.00
N MET A 60 6.38 -86.78 -54.94
CA MET A 60 7.03 -87.28 -53.72
C MET A 60 8.25 -86.45 -53.33
N ARG A 61 9.05 -86.00 -54.32
CA ARG A 61 10.17 -85.08 -54.09
C ARG A 61 9.70 -83.69 -53.64
N GLU A 62 8.63 -83.18 -54.24
CA GLU A 62 8.00 -81.91 -53.87
C GLU A 62 7.49 -81.94 -52.41
N GLN A 63 6.79 -83.00 -52.01
CA GLN A 63 6.34 -83.19 -50.63
C GLN A 63 7.50 -83.32 -49.64
N LEU A 64 8.55 -84.09 -49.97
CA LEU A 64 9.73 -84.24 -49.11
C LEU A 64 10.47 -82.91 -48.95
N LEU A 65 10.70 -82.18 -50.04
CA LEU A 65 11.31 -80.85 -50.04
C LEU A 65 10.46 -79.85 -49.22
N LYS A 66 9.13 -79.91 -49.35
CA LYS A 66 8.21 -79.08 -48.57
C LYS A 66 8.34 -79.35 -47.07
N TYR A 67 8.27 -80.60 -46.62
CA TYR A 67 8.45 -80.93 -45.20
C TYR A 67 9.85 -80.59 -44.67
N GLN A 68 10.89 -80.74 -45.51
CA GLN A 68 12.25 -80.36 -45.14
C GLN A 68 12.42 -78.84 -44.99
N ASN A 69 11.79 -78.06 -45.87
CA ASN A 69 11.73 -76.60 -45.77
C ASN A 69 10.90 -76.14 -44.55
N GLU A 70 9.78 -76.79 -44.27
CA GLU A 70 8.96 -76.52 -43.08
C GLU A 70 9.73 -76.83 -41.78
N TYR A 71 10.46 -77.96 -41.71
CA TYR A 71 11.34 -78.30 -40.58
C TYR A 71 12.45 -77.26 -40.38
N ASN A 72 13.14 -76.85 -41.44
CA ASN A 72 14.17 -75.81 -41.36
C ASN A 72 13.59 -74.47 -40.88
N ALA A 73 12.45 -74.04 -41.43
CA ALA A 73 11.78 -72.81 -41.03
C ALA A 73 11.26 -72.83 -39.58
N VAL A 74 10.93 -74.00 -39.03
CA VAL A 74 10.63 -74.16 -37.58
C VAL A 74 11.90 -74.02 -36.74
N LYS A 75 13.00 -74.64 -37.17
CA LYS A 75 14.30 -74.61 -36.47
C LYS A 75 14.91 -73.20 -36.42
N GLU A 76 14.78 -72.43 -37.50
CA GLU A 76 15.17 -71.01 -37.55
C GLU A 76 14.34 -70.15 -36.59
N ARG A 77 13.03 -70.38 -36.50
CA ARG A 77 12.16 -69.70 -35.51
C ARG A 77 12.55 -70.06 -34.08
N GLU A 78 12.90 -71.31 -33.80
CA GLU A 78 13.39 -71.71 -32.48
C GLU A 78 14.66 -70.94 -32.12
N PHE A 79 15.66 -70.92 -33.01
CA PHE A 79 16.91 -70.21 -32.79
C PHE A 79 16.70 -68.69 -32.59
N HIS A 80 15.85 -68.07 -33.41
CA HIS A 80 15.48 -66.66 -33.28
C HIS A 80 14.77 -66.36 -31.93
N ASN A 81 13.88 -67.25 -31.49
CA ASN A 81 13.19 -67.12 -30.20
C ASN A 81 14.17 -67.31 -29.02
N GLN A 82 15.12 -68.25 -29.10
CA GLN A 82 16.17 -68.41 -28.07
C GLN A 82 17.08 -67.18 -27.99
N TYR A 83 17.50 -66.62 -29.13
CA TYR A 83 18.28 -65.38 -29.18
C TYR A 83 17.52 -64.22 -28.53
N ARG A 84 16.27 -63.98 -28.96
CA ARG A 84 15.41 -62.93 -28.41
C ARG A 84 15.13 -63.10 -26.91
N LEU A 85 14.96 -64.34 -26.44
CA LEU A 85 14.82 -64.64 -25.01
C LEU A 85 16.07 -64.24 -24.22
N ASN A 86 17.27 -64.38 -24.78
CA ASN A 86 18.51 -64.00 -24.12
C ASN A 86 18.71 -62.48 -24.12
N SER A 87 18.45 -61.77 -25.23
CA SER A 87 18.44 -60.29 -25.24
C SER A 87 17.48 -59.72 -24.20
N LEU A 88 16.26 -60.27 -24.09
CA LEU A 88 15.28 -59.84 -23.08
C LEU A 88 15.71 -60.17 -21.63
N LYS A 89 16.53 -61.21 -21.40
CA LYS A 89 17.15 -61.46 -20.07
C LYS A 89 18.24 -60.44 -19.77
N GLU A 90 19.06 -60.07 -20.75
CA GLU A 90 20.11 -59.07 -20.60
C GLU A 90 19.52 -57.67 -20.36
N GLU A 91 18.52 -57.26 -21.13
CA GLU A 91 17.72 -56.05 -20.87
C GLU A 91 17.12 -56.08 -19.46
N LYS A 92 16.52 -57.20 -19.03
CA LYS A 92 16.00 -57.34 -17.66
C LYS A 92 17.11 -57.17 -16.60
N ILE A 93 18.30 -57.73 -16.80
CA ILE A 93 19.43 -57.59 -15.88
C ILE A 93 19.93 -56.13 -15.84
N ILE A 94 19.95 -55.43 -16.97
CA ILE A 94 20.28 -54.01 -17.04
C ILE A 94 19.23 -53.18 -16.28
N ILE A 95 17.94 -53.37 -16.57
CA ILE A 95 16.83 -52.67 -15.92
C ILE A 95 16.81 -52.92 -14.41
N VAL A 96 17.08 -54.15 -13.94
CA VAL A 96 17.21 -54.43 -12.50
C VAL A 96 18.39 -53.67 -11.88
N LYS A 97 19.57 -53.66 -12.54
CA LYS A 97 20.74 -52.89 -12.09
C LYS A 97 20.55 -51.37 -12.16
N GLU A 98 19.63 -50.87 -12.98
CA GLU A 98 19.23 -49.46 -12.98
C GLU A 98 18.21 -49.17 -11.88
N PHE A 99 17.27 -50.07 -11.63
CA PHE A 99 16.32 -49.98 -10.52
C PHE A 99 17.03 -50.00 -9.15
N GLU A 100 18.08 -50.81 -9.00
CA GLU A 100 18.95 -50.84 -7.81
C GLU A 100 19.78 -49.56 -7.62
N LYS A 101 19.99 -48.77 -8.69
CA LYS A 101 20.64 -47.44 -8.60
C LYS A 101 19.66 -46.32 -8.21
N ILE A 102 18.34 -46.56 -8.24
CA ILE A 102 17.35 -45.58 -7.77
C ILE A 102 17.46 -45.48 -6.24
N PRO A 103 17.83 -44.33 -5.66
CA PRO A 103 17.98 -44.24 -4.21
C PRO A 103 16.63 -44.46 -3.51
N LYS A 104 16.66 -45.16 -2.38
CA LYS A 104 15.46 -45.47 -1.59
C LYS A 104 14.68 -44.18 -1.26
N PRO A 105 13.33 -44.20 -1.21
CA PRO A 105 12.52 -42.98 -1.17
C PRO A 105 12.93 -41.98 -0.07
N GLY A 106 13.25 -42.45 1.15
CA GLY A 106 13.71 -41.57 2.23
C GLY A 106 15.09 -40.91 2.04
N GLU A 107 15.92 -41.37 1.10
CA GLU A 107 17.15 -40.68 0.69
C GLU A 107 16.89 -39.67 -0.42
N MET A 108 16.00 -40.00 -1.36
CA MET A 108 15.50 -39.03 -2.35
C MET A 108 14.79 -37.87 -1.65
N GLU A 109 14.00 -38.15 -0.62
CA GLU A 109 13.28 -37.13 0.15
C GLU A 109 14.24 -36.22 0.94
N LYS A 110 15.31 -36.78 1.54
CA LYS A 110 16.39 -35.99 2.16
C LYS A 110 17.14 -35.12 1.14
N LYS A 111 17.52 -35.68 -0.02
CA LYS A 111 18.19 -34.92 -1.09
C LYS A 111 17.29 -33.84 -1.67
N MET A 112 16.00 -34.13 -1.89
CA MET A 112 15.00 -33.14 -2.31
C MET A 112 14.75 -32.06 -1.26
N LYS A 113 14.80 -32.39 0.03
CA LYS A 113 14.67 -31.40 1.11
C LYS A 113 15.88 -30.45 1.12
N ILE A 114 17.10 -30.98 1.12
CA ILE A 114 18.34 -30.19 1.05
C ILE A 114 18.39 -29.33 -0.22
N LEU A 115 18.01 -29.88 -1.39
CA LEU A 115 17.94 -29.13 -2.65
C LEU A 115 16.84 -28.06 -2.64
N ARG A 116 15.69 -28.31 -2.00
CA ARG A 116 14.67 -27.28 -1.81
C ARG A 116 15.20 -26.16 -0.93
N GLU A 117 15.78 -26.50 0.22
CA GLU A 117 16.36 -25.55 1.18
C GLU A 117 17.44 -24.68 0.51
N SER A 118 18.38 -25.26 -0.22
CA SER A 118 19.40 -24.48 -0.96
C SER A 118 18.84 -23.68 -2.13
N THR A 119 17.81 -24.14 -2.85
CA THR A 119 17.13 -23.29 -3.84
C THR A 119 16.33 -22.16 -3.21
N GLU A 120 15.83 -22.33 -1.98
CA GLU A 120 15.12 -21.29 -1.23
C GLU A 120 16.10 -20.25 -0.65
N GLU A 121 17.32 -20.66 -0.30
CA GLU A 121 18.44 -19.79 0.05
C GLU A 121 18.94 -19.00 -1.16
N LEU A 122 19.25 -19.66 -2.28
CA LEU A 122 19.63 -18.99 -3.53
C LEU A 122 18.54 -18.03 -4.04
N ARG A 123 17.25 -18.32 -3.81
CA ARG A 123 16.15 -17.39 -4.09
C ARG A 123 16.20 -16.14 -3.20
N LYS A 124 16.49 -16.28 -1.90
CA LYS A 124 16.67 -15.14 -0.98
C LYS A 124 17.88 -14.30 -1.37
N GLU A 125 19.01 -14.92 -1.71
CA GLU A 125 20.21 -14.21 -2.21
C GLU A 125 19.91 -13.46 -3.52
N ILE A 126 19.26 -14.11 -4.50
CA ILE A 126 18.85 -13.46 -5.76
C ILE A 126 17.88 -12.30 -5.49
N MET A 127 17.00 -12.41 -4.49
CA MET A 127 16.09 -11.34 -4.10
C MET A 127 16.82 -10.16 -3.44
N GLN A 128 17.78 -10.44 -2.55
CA GLN A 128 18.66 -9.44 -1.93
C GLN A 128 19.54 -8.74 -2.98
N LYS A 129 20.20 -9.49 -3.87
CA LYS A 129 21.02 -8.93 -4.96
C LYS A 129 20.20 -8.10 -5.95
N LYS A 130 18.94 -8.48 -6.23
CA LYS A 130 18.01 -7.65 -7.03
C LYS A 130 17.63 -6.35 -6.32
N LEU A 131 17.44 -6.38 -5.00
CA LEU A 131 17.17 -5.17 -4.20
C LEU A 131 18.39 -4.26 -4.15
N GLU A 132 19.58 -4.82 -3.94
CA GLU A 132 20.86 -4.11 -3.95
C GLU A 132 21.12 -3.45 -5.31
N ILE A 133 20.92 -4.16 -6.43
CA ILE A 133 21.01 -3.60 -7.80
C ILE A 133 19.96 -2.49 -8.03
N LYS A 134 18.75 -2.60 -7.47
CA LYS A 134 17.73 -1.55 -7.55
C LYS A 134 18.17 -0.29 -6.79
N ASN A 135 18.65 -0.46 -5.56
CA ASN A 135 19.13 0.64 -4.72
C ASN A 135 20.31 1.35 -5.38
N LEU A 136 21.33 0.60 -5.84
CA LEU A 136 22.50 1.15 -6.55
C LEU A 136 22.12 1.91 -7.84
N ARG A 137 21.05 1.50 -8.55
CA ARG A 137 20.53 2.24 -9.71
C ARG A 137 19.81 3.54 -9.31
N GLU A 138 19.07 3.52 -8.21
CA GLU A 138 18.38 4.71 -7.68
C GLU A 138 19.39 5.70 -7.09
N ASP A 139 20.43 5.23 -6.39
CA ASP A 139 21.57 6.02 -5.92
C ASP A 139 22.35 6.64 -7.09
N LEU A 140 22.69 5.85 -8.12
CA LEU A 140 23.40 6.34 -9.32
C LEU A 140 22.58 7.40 -10.08
N ALA A 141 21.27 7.19 -10.23
CA ALA A 141 20.38 8.19 -10.82
C ALA A 141 20.27 9.46 -9.95
N SER A 142 20.29 9.32 -8.62
CA SER A 142 20.33 10.46 -7.70
C SER A 142 21.63 11.26 -7.83
N LYS A 143 22.77 10.56 -7.97
CA LYS A 143 24.10 11.17 -8.13
C LYS A 143 24.27 11.84 -9.49
N GLN A 144 23.78 11.25 -10.57
CA GLN A 144 23.70 11.93 -11.87
C GLN A 144 22.84 13.20 -11.79
N LYS A 145 21.75 13.19 -11.01
CA LYS A 145 20.90 14.37 -10.80
C LYS A 145 21.50 15.43 -9.86
N GLN A 146 22.40 15.06 -8.95
CA GLN A 146 23.22 16.02 -8.20
C GLN A 146 24.30 16.64 -9.10
N LEU A 147 25.04 15.81 -9.84
CA LEU A 147 26.10 16.28 -10.73
C LEU A 147 25.59 17.21 -11.85
N LEU A 148 24.38 16.97 -12.37
CA LEU A 148 23.69 17.89 -13.31
C LEU A 148 23.19 19.21 -12.68
N LYS A 149 23.15 19.31 -11.34
CA LYS A 149 22.93 20.59 -10.64
C LYS A 149 24.25 21.28 -10.38
N GLU A 150 25.23 20.56 -9.84
CA GLU A 150 26.58 21.05 -9.56
C GLU A 150 27.25 21.60 -10.84
N GLN A 151 27.00 20.99 -12.01
CA GLN A 151 27.41 21.52 -13.31
C GLN A 151 26.73 22.84 -13.67
N LYS A 152 25.43 23.00 -13.39
CA LYS A 152 24.70 24.27 -13.66
C LYS A 152 25.10 25.38 -12.70
N GLU A 153 25.24 25.05 -11.42
CA GLU A 153 25.72 25.96 -10.38
C GLU A 153 27.17 26.41 -10.72
N LEU A 154 27.99 25.54 -11.33
CA LEU A 154 29.31 25.90 -11.87
C LEU A 154 29.24 26.76 -13.15
N GLU A 155 28.33 26.47 -14.09
CA GLU A 155 28.08 27.30 -15.28
C GLU A 155 27.63 28.71 -14.87
N GLU A 156 26.66 28.83 -13.95
CA GLU A 156 26.17 30.10 -13.40
C GLU A 156 27.31 30.86 -12.69
N LEU A 157 28.17 30.19 -11.91
CA LEU A 157 29.33 30.81 -11.26
C LEU A 157 30.41 31.25 -12.27
N LEU A 158 30.57 30.55 -13.40
CA LEU A 158 31.49 30.95 -14.47
C LEU A 158 30.96 32.17 -15.22
N GLU A 159 29.65 32.26 -15.49
CA GLU A 159 29.03 33.48 -16.05
C GLU A 159 29.22 34.68 -15.10
N HIS A 160 29.02 34.50 -13.79
CA HIS A 160 29.31 35.54 -12.79
C HIS A 160 30.81 35.91 -12.73
N GLN A 161 31.72 34.99 -13.03
CA GLN A 161 33.15 35.31 -13.13
C GLN A 161 33.49 36.12 -14.40
N VAL A 162 32.73 35.95 -15.48
CA VAL A 162 32.89 36.77 -16.71
C VAL A 162 32.37 38.18 -16.47
N THR A 163 31.17 38.35 -15.92
CA THR A 163 30.62 39.70 -15.66
C THR A 163 31.49 40.50 -14.69
N LEU A 164 32.02 39.88 -13.63
CA LEU A 164 32.97 40.53 -12.71
C LEU A 164 34.30 40.92 -13.37
N LYS A 165 34.76 40.21 -14.41
CA LYS A 165 35.96 40.61 -15.18
C LYS A 165 35.67 41.82 -16.08
N ASP A 166 34.50 41.86 -16.71
CA ASP A 166 34.08 42.98 -17.55
C ASP A 166 33.85 44.26 -16.72
N GLU A 167 33.29 44.16 -15.52
CA GLU A 167 33.15 45.28 -14.57
C GLU A 167 34.52 45.85 -14.13
N VAL A 168 35.50 44.99 -13.83
CA VAL A 168 36.88 45.41 -13.50
C VAL A 168 37.55 46.15 -14.67
N ALA A 169 37.31 45.73 -15.91
CA ALA A 169 37.79 46.45 -17.09
C ALA A 169 37.12 47.82 -17.26
N HIS A 170 35.82 47.92 -16.95
CA HIS A 170 35.05 49.16 -17.10
C HIS A 170 35.51 50.28 -16.14
N HIS A 171 35.99 49.93 -14.94
CA HIS A 171 36.40 50.90 -13.92
C HIS A 171 37.66 51.72 -14.25
N GLN A 172 38.40 51.41 -15.32
CA GLN A 172 39.62 52.14 -15.69
C GLN A 172 39.40 53.42 -16.53
N THR A 173 38.18 53.70 -17.00
CA THR A 173 37.91 54.79 -17.98
C THR A 173 37.00 55.92 -17.46
N ILE A 174 36.80 56.02 -16.15
CA ILE A 174 35.82 56.92 -15.52
C ILE A 174 36.45 58.26 -15.09
N PRO A 175 36.62 59.23 -16.02
CA PRO A 175 36.36 60.63 -15.65
C PRO A 175 35.33 61.37 -16.54
N VAL A 176 35.07 60.90 -17.77
CA VAL A 176 34.43 61.76 -18.81
C VAL A 176 32.93 61.47 -19.03
N GLN A 177 32.42 60.30 -18.64
CA GLN A 177 31.08 59.84 -19.07
C GLN A 177 29.90 60.29 -18.18
N ILE A 178 30.15 60.97 -17.06
CA ILE A 178 29.17 61.24 -15.99
C ILE A 178 27.88 61.91 -16.49
N GLY A 179 27.95 62.78 -17.50
CA GLY A 179 26.79 63.45 -18.07
C GLY A 179 25.77 62.53 -18.78
N LYS A 180 26.16 61.33 -19.25
CA LYS A 180 25.27 60.41 -20.00
C LYS A 180 24.61 59.34 -19.15
N GLU A 181 25.10 59.09 -17.93
CA GLU A 181 24.52 58.10 -17.02
C GLU A 181 23.17 58.55 -16.43
N ILE A 182 22.98 59.86 -16.24
CA ILE A 182 21.78 60.43 -15.62
C ILE A 182 20.50 60.13 -16.44
N GLU A 183 20.59 60.14 -17.78
CA GLU A 183 19.48 59.73 -18.67
C GLU A 183 19.22 58.21 -18.66
N LYS A 184 20.25 57.37 -18.47
CA LYS A 184 20.06 55.91 -18.37
C LYS A 184 19.38 55.54 -17.06
N ILE A 185 19.75 56.18 -15.95
CA ILE A 185 19.18 55.90 -14.62
C ILE A 185 17.67 56.23 -14.58
N THR A 186 17.26 57.36 -15.18
CA THR A 186 15.83 57.71 -15.26
C THR A 186 15.03 56.75 -16.13
N ARG A 187 15.58 56.26 -17.25
CA ARG A 187 14.94 55.21 -18.08
C ARG A 187 14.83 53.87 -17.35
N LYS A 188 15.92 53.40 -16.71
CA LYS A 188 15.92 52.18 -15.87
C LYS A 188 14.87 52.24 -14.74
N LYS A 189 14.67 53.40 -14.11
CA LYS A 189 13.63 53.58 -13.08
C LYS A 189 12.23 53.29 -13.62
N VAL A 190 11.89 53.83 -14.80
CA VAL A 190 10.58 53.64 -15.44
C VAL A 190 10.35 52.17 -15.84
N GLU A 191 11.39 51.47 -16.27
CA GLU A 191 11.31 50.02 -16.57
C GLU A 191 11.10 49.17 -15.31
N MET A 192 11.76 49.51 -14.20
CA MET A 192 11.57 48.81 -12.93
C MET A 192 10.18 49.06 -12.33
N GLU A 193 9.62 50.27 -12.43
CA GLU A 193 8.26 50.56 -11.99
C GLU A 193 7.22 49.78 -12.82
N LYS A 194 7.45 49.62 -14.13
CA LYS A 194 6.62 48.74 -14.99
C LYS A 194 6.71 47.27 -14.57
N LYS A 195 7.91 46.75 -14.28
CA LYS A 195 8.09 45.36 -13.79
C LYS A 195 7.39 45.13 -12.46
N LYS A 196 7.45 46.09 -11.53
CA LYS A 196 6.70 46.07 -10.28
C LYS A 196 5.19 45.97 -10.50
N ILE A 197 4.63 46.77 -11.40
CA ILE A 197 3.18 46.73 -11.73
C ILE A 197 2.79 45.35 -12.30
N VAL A 198 3.62 44.71 -13.12
CA VAL A 198 3.38 43.34 -13.61
C VAL A 198 3.41 42.33 -12.45
N LEU A 199 4.40 42.40 -11.56
CA LEU A 199 4.47 41.52 -10.38
C LEU A 199 3.29 41.73 -9.42
N GLU A 200 2.82 42.96 -9.23
CA GLU A 200 1.60 43.28 -8.46
C GLU A 200 0.35 42.66 -9.11
N GLN A 201 0.27 42.62 -10.45
CA GLN A 201 -0.80 41.93 -11.17
C GLN A 201 -0.71 40.41 -11.07
N GLU A 202 0.49 39.83 -11.15
CA GLU A 202 0.73 38.39 -10.96
C GLU A 202 0.38 37.93 -9.54
N VAL A 203 0.79 38.67 -8.51
CA VAL A 203 0.41 38.42 -7.11
C VAL A 203 -1.10 38.51 -6.93
N LYS A 204 -1.77 39.47 -7.57
CA LYS A 204 -3.23 39.61 -7.52
C LYS A 204 -3.94 38.43 -8.21
N MET A 205 -3.47 38.00 -9.38
CA MET A 205 -3.96 36.81 -10.09
C MET A 205 -3.76 35.53 -9.29
N LEU A 206 -2.61 35.38 -8.61
CA LEU A 206 -2.34 34.25 -7.70
C LEU A 206 -3.29 34.26 -6.50
N ASN A 207 -3.54 35.42 -5.89
CA ASN A 207 -4.46 35.56 -4.75
C ASN A 207 -5.93 35.28 -5.15
N ASP A 208 -6.35 35.73 -6.34
CA ASP A 208 -7.66 35.37 -6.91
C ASP A 208 -7.75 33.88 -7.30
N SER A 209 -6.62 33.23 -7.61
CA SER A 209 -6.57 31.77 -7.79
C SER A 209 -6.64 31.02 -6.45
N LEU A 210 -6.02 31.54 -5.39
CA LEU A 210 -6.05 30.98 -4.04
C LEU A 210 -7.48 30.98 -3.50
N LYS A 211 -8.20 32.11 -3.57
CA LYS A 211 -9.62 32.20 -3.20
C LYS A 211 -10.52 31.22 -3.97
N LYS A 212 -10.22 30.95 -5.25
CA LYS A 212 -10.94 29.94 -6.05
C LYS A 212 -10.63 28.50 -5.63
N VAL A 213 -9.51 28.26 -4.96
CA VAL A 213 -9.19 26.97 -4.32
C VAL A 213 -9.83 26.88 -2.93
N GLU A 214 -9.73 27.93 -2.11
CA GLU A 214 -10.36 28.00 -0.78
C GLU A 214 -11.88 27.77 -0.86
N ASN A 215 -12.58 28.46 -1.75
CA ASN A 215 -14.02 28.27 -1.96
C ASN A 215 -14.38 26.84 -2.40
N LYS A 216 -13.50 26.16 -3.15
CA LYS A 216 -13.70 24.74 -3.53
C LYS A 216 -13.45 23.81 -2.35
N VAL A 217 -12.48 24.11 -1.49
CA VAL A 217 -12.22 23.34 -0.25
C VAL A 217 -13.44 23.45 0.68
N SER A 218 -14.00 24.66 0.87
CA SER A 218 -15.22 24.84 1.66
C SER A 218 -16.41 24.04 1.12
N ALA A 219 -16.66 24.11 -0.19
CA ALA A 219 -17.73 23.33 -0.82
C ALA A 219 -17.55 21.80 -0.63
N ILE A 220 -16.32 21.29 -0.77
CA ILE A 220 -16.01 19.87 -0.53
C ILE A 220 -16.19 19.48 0.94
N VAL A 221 -15.97 20.40 1.89
CA VAL A 221 -16.24 20.17 3.32
C VAL A 221 -17.74 20.11 3.60
N GLU A 222 -18.54 21.00 2.99
CA GLU A 222 -20.01 20.95 3.09
C GLU A 222 -20.60 19.68 2.46
N GLU A 223 -20.14 19.28 1.27
CA GLU A 223 -20.50 18.00 0.65
C GLU A 223 -20.16 16.81 1.55
N LYS A 224 -18.95 16.79 2.14
CA LYS A 224 -18.53 15.75 3.10
C LYS A 224 -19.45 15.68 4.31
N GLU A 225 -19.84 16.81 4.89
CA GLU A 225 -20.77 16.81 6.02
C GLU A 225 -22.16 16.28 5.64
N ASN A 226 -22.67 16.64 4.46
CA ASN A 226 -23.96 16.17 3.98
C ASN A 226 -23.94 14.65 3.71
N VAL A 227 -22.83 14.13 3.16
CA VAL A 227 -22.61 12.68 3.01
C VAL A 227 -22.51 11.97 4.37
N ILE A 228 -21.90 12.57 5.39
CA ILE A 228 -21.88 12.00 6.76
C ILE A 228 -23.31 11.90 7.32
N LYS A 229 -24.09 12.98 7.24
CA LYS A 229 -25.49 13.03 7.69
C LYS A 229 -26.35 11.98 6.95
N GLU A 230 -26.14 11.78 5.65
CA GLU A 230 -26.78 10.70 4.89
C GLU A 230 -26.38 9.29 5.35
N VAL A 231 -25.10 9.06 5.66
CA VAL A 231 -24.61 7.76 6.13
C VAL A 231 -25.14 7.43 7.53
N GLU A 232 -25.24 8.42 8.41
CA GLU A 232 -25.83 8.28 9.75
C GLU A 232 -27.34 7.98 9.68
N GLY A 233 -28.08 8.71 8.83
CA GLY A 233 -29.50 8.41 8.58
C GLY A 233 -29.72 7.00 8.00
N LYS A 234 -28.84 6.55 7.08
CA LYS A 234 -28.90 5.18 6.53
C LYS A 234 -28.53 4.10 7.56
N ARG A 235 -27.63 4.40 8.51
CA ARG A 235 -27.32 3.51 9.65
C ARG A 235 -28.51 3.36 10.59
N ALA A 236 -29.16 4.45 10.97
CA ALA A 236 -30.35 4.41 11.83
C ALA A 236 -31.51 3.61 11.18
N LEU A 237 -31.73 3.80 9.87
CA LEU A 237 -32.70 3.01 9.11
C LEU A 237 -32.34 1.51 9.05
N LEU A 238 -31.06 1.18 8.90
CA LEU A 238 -30.59 -0.20 8.92
C LEU A 238 -30.81 -0.86 10.28
N GLU A 239 -30.48 -0.18 11.39
CA GLU A 239 -30.70 -0.69 12.74
C GLU A 239 -32.20 -0.93 13.03
N ILE A 240 -33.09 -0.03 12.56
CA ILE A 240 -34.53 -0.25 12.64
C ILE A 240 -34.95 -1.51 11.86
N LYS A 241 -34.41 -1.73 10.66
CA LYS A 241 -34.71 -2.92 9.85
C LYS A 241 -34.12 -4.22 10.40
N GLU A 242 -32.98 -4.18 11.08
CA GLU A 242 -32.45 -5.33 11.83
C GLU A 242 -33.34 -5.66 13.04
N ARG A 243 -33.84 -4.65 13.77
CA ARG A 243 -34.81 -4.85 14.87
C ARG A 243 -36.13 -5.45 14.35
N GLU A 244 -36.68 -4.95 13.24
CA GLU A 244 -37.87 -5.54 12.57
C GLU A 244 -37.61 -6.99 12.13
N HIS A 245 -36.46 -7.26 11.50
CA HIS A 245 -36.10 -8.62 11.07
C HIS A 245 -36.02 -9.59 12.25
N ASN A 246 -35.38 -9.19 13.35
CA ASN A 246 -35.27 -9.99 14.56
C ASN A 246 -36.62 -10.24 15.25
N GLN A 247 -37.60 -9.34 15.11
CA GLN A 247 -38.98 -9.58 15.54
C GLN A 247 -39.70 -10.59 14.64
N LEU A 248 -39.55 -10.47 13.31
CA LEU A 248 -40.14 -11.40 12.34
C LEU A 248 -39.55 -12.82 12.46
N VAL A 249 -38.25 -12.96 12.76
CA VAL A 249 -37.63 -14.27 13.04
C VAL A 249 -38.27 -14.93 14.25
N LYS A 250 -38.43 -14.22 15.37
CA LYS A 250 -39.09 -14.74 16.58
C LYS A 250 -40.54 -15.15 16.35
N LEU A 251 -41.29 -14.39 15.54
CA LEU A 251 -42.66 -14.75 15.16
C LEU A 251 -42.70 -16.00 14.28
N LEU A 252 -41.69 -16.22 13.42
CA LEU A 252 -41.56 -17.41 12.59
C LEU A 252 -41.14 -18.64 13.42
N GLU A 253 -40.30 -18.47 14.43
CA GLU A 253 -39.93 -19.51 15.40
C GLU A 253 -41.16 -19.96 16.20
N LEU A 254 -41.91 -19.02 16.79
CA LEU A 254 -43.17 -19.30 17.47
C LEU A 254 -44.21 -19.96 16.53
N ALA A 255 -44.27 -19.57 15.26
CA ALA A 255 -45.16 -20.20 14.28
C ALA A 255 -44.79 -21.68 14.04
N ARG A 256 -43.50 -22.01 13.97
CA ARG A 256 -43.01 -23.40 13.85
C ARG A 256 -43.30 -24.24 15.09
N GLU A 257 -43.16 -23.66 16.29
CA GLU A 257 -43.52 -24.33 17.54
C GLU A 257 -45.03 -24.66 17.58
N ASN A 258 -45.88 -23.71 17.18
CA ASN A 258 -47.33 -23.91 17.07
C ASN A 258 -47.73 -24.91 15.97
N GLU A 259 -46.97 -25.00 14.87
CA GLU A 259 -47.15 -26.06 13.87
C GLU A 259 -46.78 -27.44 14.45
N ALA A 260 -45.68 -27.53 15.20
CA ALA A 260 -45.22 -28.78 15.82
C ALA A 260 -46.19 -29.30 16.90
N THR A 261 -46.78 -28.42 17.72
CA THR A 261 -47.85 -28.81 18.66
C THR A 261 -49.10 -29.26 17.91
N SER A 262 -49.55 -28.52 16.90
CA SER A 262 -50.71 -28.87 16.07
C SER A 262 -50.54 -30.23 15.35
N LEU A 263 -49.33 -30.54 14.88
CA LEU A 263 -49.00 -31.84 14.28
C LEU A 263 -49.02 -32.98 15.32
N THR A 264 -48.60 -32.70 16.56
CA THR A 264 -48.62 -33.65 17.69
C THR A 264 -50.05 -33.94 18.12
N GLU A 265 -50.89 -32.90 18.27
CA GLU A 265 -52.33 -33.02 18.55
C GLU A 265 -53.05 -33.82 17.46
N ARG A 266 -52.75 -33.56 16.17
CA ARG A 266 -53.29 -34.36 15.07
C ARG A 266 -52.88 -35.83 15.18
N GLY A 267 -51.63 -36.12 15.54
CA GLY A 267 -51.17 -37.50 15.77
C GLY A 267 -51.91 -38.22 16.89
N ILE A 268 -52.24 -37.51 17.98
CA ILE A 268 -53.06 -38.03 19.09
C ILE A 268 -54.51 -38.28 18.62
N LEU A 269 -55.10 -37.36 17.86
CA LEU A 269 -56.45 -37.50 17.29
C LEU A 269 -56.53 -38.66 16.28
N ASP A 270 -55.52 -38.84 15.42
CA ASP A 270 -55.43 -39.97 14.49
C ASP A 270 -55.32 -41.32 15.24
N LEU A 271 -54.58 -41.37 16.36
CA LEU A 271 -54.50 -42.55 17.22
C LEU A 271 -55.86 -42.85 17.88
N ASN A 272 -56.51 -41.85 18.45
CA ASN A 272 -57.83 -41.98 19.07
C ASN A 272 -58.91 -42.40 18.06
N LEU A 273 -58.84 -41.92 16.81
CA LEU A 273 -59.71 -42.33 15.72
C LEU A 273 -59.47 -43.79 15.32
N ARG A 274 -58.21 -44.24 15.25
CA ARG A 274 -57.87 -45.65 15.00
C ARG A 274 -58.40 -46.57 16.10
N ASN A 275 -58.23 -46.20 17.37
CA ASN A 275 -58.79 -46.95 18.50
C ASN A 275 -60.32 -47.00 18.41
N SER A 276 -61.00 -45.87 18.16
CA SER A 276 -62.45 -45.81 17.97
C SER A 276 -62.95 -46.69 16.80
N LEU A 277 -62.16 -46.85 15.74
CA LEU A 277 -62.47 -47.72 14.61
C LEU A 277 -62.27 -49.21 14.95
N ILE A 278 -61.24 -49.53 15.74
CA ILE A 278 -61.00 -50.88 16.27
C ILE A 278 -62.15 -51.28 17.22
N ASP A 279 -62.56 -50.40 18.14
CA ASP A 279 -63.68 -50.64 19.05
C ASP A 279 -64.99 -50.84 18.28
N LYS A 280 -65.25 -50.01 17.26
CA LYS A 280 -66.40 -50.19 16.36
C LYS A 280 -66.38 -51.56 15.66
N GLN A 281 -65.21 -52.05 15.24
CA GLN A 281 -65.06 -53.38 14.66
C GLN A 281 -65.32 -54.48 15.70
N ASN A 282 -64.74 -54.36 16.90
CA ASN A 282 -64.95 -55.28 18.02
C ASN A 282 -66.46 -55.41 18.35
N TYR A 283 -67.16 -54.29 18.52
CA TYR A 283 -68.61 -54.28 18.75
C TYR A 283 -69.41 -54.87 17.58
N HIS A 284 -68.96 -54.69 16.33
CA HIS A 284 -69.61 -55.31 15.17
C HIS A 284 -69.42 -56.83 15.16
N ASP A 285 -68.24 -57.33 15.53
CA ASP A 285 -67.94 -58.76 15.63
C ASP A 285 -68.58 -59.43 16.85
N GLU A 286 -68.80 -58.68 17.93
CA GLU A 286 -69.63 -59.10 19.07
C GLU A 286 -71.11 -59.16 18.72
N LEU A 287 -71.67 -58.12 18.10
CA LEU A 287 -73.05 -58.12 17.61
C LEU A 287 -73.27 -59.28 16.62
N SER A 288 -72.31 -59.51 15.72
CA SER A 288 -72.34 -60.62 14.76
C SER A 288 -72.17 -61.99 15.43
N ARG A 289 -71.52 -62.09 16.59
CA ARG A 289 -71.52 -63.30 17.43
C ARG A 289 -72.88 -63.51 18.11
N LYS A 290 -73.42 -62.47 18.77
CA LYS A 290 -74.73 -62.52 19.47
C LYS A 290 -75.90 -62.79 18.53
N GLN A 291 -75.88 -62.26 17.31
CA GLN A 291 -76.86 -62.58 16.27
C GLN A 291 -76.79 -64.06 15.86
N ARG A 292 -75.58 -64.62 15.68
CA ARG A 292 -75.40 -66.06 15.39
C ARG A 292 -75.81 -66.97 16.56
N GLU A 293 -75.63 -66.53 17.80
CA GLU A 293 -76.13 -67.22 19.01
C GLU A 293 -77.66 -67.23 19.02
N LYS A 294 -78.30 -66.06 18.93
CA LYS A 294 -79.75 -65.90 18.80
C LYS A 294 -80.36 -66.77 17.69
N GLU A 295 -79.67 -66.90 16.55
CA GLU A 295 -80.12 -67.77 15.45
C GLU A 295 -79.94 -69.27 15.73
N ARG A 296 -79.00 -69.70 16.59
CA ARG A 296 -78.95 -71.08 17.11
C ARG A 296 -80.11 -71.29 18.08
N ASP A 297 -80.30 -70.37 19.01
CA ASP A 297 -81.31 -70.49 20.07
C ASP A 297 -82.73 -70.48 19.49
N PHE A 298 -83.00 -69.65 18.48
CA PHE A 298 -84.28 -69.66 17.76
C PHE A 298 -84.50 -70.95 16.94
N ARG A 299 -83.44 -71.58 16.43
CA ARG A 299 -83.52 -72.92 15.81
C ARG A 299 -83.75 -74.02 16.85
N ASN A 300 -83.18 -73.89 18.04
CA ASN A 300 -83.39 -74.83 19.15
C ASN A 300 -84.80 -74.68 19.73
N LEU A 301 -85.30 -73.46 19.91
CA LEU A 301 -86.67 -73.16 20.30
C LEU A 301 -87.66 -73.80 19.32
N ARG A 302 -87.49 -73.59 18.01
CA ARG A 302 -88.34 -74.23 16.98
C ARG A 302 -88.30 -75.76 17.00
N LYS A 303 -87.16 -76.38 17.35
CA LYS A 303 -87.10 -77.83 17.56
C LYS A 303 -87.92 -78.26 18.79
N MET A 304 -87.88 -77.48 19.88
CA MET A 304 -88.65 -77.76 21.10
C MET A 304 -90.14 -77.47 20.93
N GLU A 305 -90.52 -76.42 20.19
CA GLU A 305 -91.90 -76.16 19.78
C GLU A 305 -92.46 -77.32 18.94
N LEU A 306 -91.66 -77.87 18.02
CA LEU A 306 -92.04 -79.03 17.22
C LEU A 306 -92.15 -80.31 18.08
N LEU A 307 -91.20 -80.56 19.00
CA LEU A 307 -91.27 -81.68 19.95
C LEU A 307 -92.52 -81.58 20.84
N LEU A 308 -92.78 -80.39 21.38
CA LEU A 308 -93.94 -80.08 22.20
C LEU A 308 -95.24 -80.29 21.41
N LYS A 309 -95.28 -79.90 20.13
CA LYS A 309 -96.44 -80.19 19.28
C LYS A 309 -96.62 -81.69 19.07
N VAL A 310 -95.56 -82.45 18.78
CA VAL A 310 -95.63 -83.90 18.62
C VAL A 310 -96.11 -84.58 19.91
N SER A 311 -95.67 -84.14 21.09
CA SER A 311 -96.17 -84.69 22.37
C SER A 311 -97.62 -84.27 22.67
N TRP A 312 -98.06 -83.08 22.26
CA TRP A 312 -99.47 -82.67 22.31
C TRP A 312 -100.37 -83.50 21.37
N ASP A 313 -99.93 -83.73 20.13
CA ASP A 313 -100.66 -84.56 19.17
C ASP A 313 -100.70 -86.04 19.64
N ALA A 314 -99.64 -86.54 20.27
CA ALA A 314 -99.62 -87.86 20.93
C ALA A 314 -100.55 -87.93 22.16
N LEU A 315 -100.55 -86.92 23.03
CA LEU A 315 -101.49 -86.80 24.16
C LEU A 315 -102.95 -86.79 23.67
N ARG A 316 -103.22 -86.11 22.55
CA ARG A 316 -104.54 -86.07 21.93
C ARG A 316 -104.94 -87.44 21.37
N GLN A 317 -104.00 -88.25 20.87
CA GLN A 317 -104.25 -89.62 20.44
C GLN A 317 -104.57 -90.55 21.63
N THR A 318 -103.84 -90.45 22.76
CA THR A 318 -104.18 -91.23 23.96
C THR A 318 -105.51 -90.80 24.59
N GLN A 319 -105.85 -89.51 24.56
CA GLN A 319 -107.17 -89.02 24.97
C GLN A 319 -108.30 -89.57 24.07
N ALA A 320 -108.11 -89.62 22.75
CA ALA A 320 -109.08 -90.20 21.83
C ALA A 320 -109.23 -91.73 22.02
N LEU A 321 -108.13 -92.44 22.29
CA LEU A 321 -108.16 -93.86 22.68
C LEU A 321 -108.91 -94.07 24.00
N HIS A 322 -108.72 -93.21 25.00
CA HIS A 322 -109.44 -93.28 26.27
C HIS A 322 -110.95 -93.03 26.10
N GLN A 323 -111.34 -92.04 25.28
CA GLN A 323 -112.75 -91.82 24.93
C GLN A 323 -113.36 -93.00 24.18
N ARG A 324 -112.62 -93.64 23.28
CA ARG A 324 -113.06 -94.85 22.60
C ARG A 324 -113.25 -96.03 23.58
N LEU A 325 -112.30 -96.23 24.50
CA LEU A 325 -112.40 -97.29 25.52
C LEU A 325 -113.56 -97.06 26.49
N LEU A 326 -113.88 -95.80 26.83
CA LEU A 326 -115.10 -95.45 27.58
C LEU A 326 -116.37 -95.87 26.83
N LEU A 327 -116.48 -95.54 25.54
CA LEU A 327 -117.62 -95.94 24.71
C LEU A 327 -117.69 -97.47 24.49
N GLU A 328 -116.56 -98.17 24.44
CA GLU A 328 -116.51 -99.63 24.38
C GLU A 328 -116.88 -100.30 25.73
N ILE A 329 -116.73 -99.59 26.86
CA ILE A 329 -117.24 -100.01 28.18
C ILE A 329 -118.76 -99.74 28.31
N GLU A 330 -119.25 -98.61 27.80
CA GLU A 330 -120.68 -98.27 27.77
C GLU A 330 -121.50 -99.14 26.80
N ALA A 331 -120.84 -99.84 25.86
CA ALA A 331 -121.48 -100.70 24.86
C ALA A 331 -121.71 -102.16 25.30
N ILE A 332 -121.44 -102.53 26.56
CA ILE A 332 -121.64 -103.89 27.08
C ILE A 332 -122.93 -103.95 27.91
N PRO A 333 -123.96 -104.72 27.50
CA PRO A 333 -125.27 -104.72 28.16
C PRO A 333 -125.29 -105.48 29.48
N LYS A 334 -126.27 -105.12 30.33
CA LYS A 334 -126.69 -105.88 31.52
C LYS A 334 -128.19 -106.18 31.42
N ASP A 335 -128.53 -107.33 30.84
CA ASP A 335 -129.86 -107.92 30.94
C ASP A 335 -129.90 -108.89 32.13
N ASP A 336 -130.98 -108.86 32.91
CA ASP A 336 -131.23 -109.81 34.01
C ASP A 336 -132.37 -110.79 33.67
N SER A 337 -132.02 -112.07 33.57
CA SER A 337 -132.86 -113.26 33.77
C SER A 337 -134.28 -113.36 33.13
N THR A 338 -134.31 -113.83 31.87
CA THR A 338 -134.90 -115.14 31.45
C THR A 338 -136.32 -115.62 31.83
N LEU A 339 -137.04 -116.09 30.78
CA LEU A 339 -137.84 -117.34 30.67
C LEU A 339 -139.18 -117.54 31.43
N SER A 340 -140.25 -117.79 30.67
CA SER A 340 -140.94 -119.11 30.65
C SER A 340 -141.91 -119.27 29.45
N GLU A 341 -141.75 -120.36 28.71
CA GLU A 341 -142.32 -120.61 27.37
C GLU A 341 -143.81 -121.03 27.35
N ARG A 342 -144.42 -120.83 26.16
CA ARG A 342 -145.25 -121.76 25.35
C ARG A 342 -145.41 -123.22 25.85
N ARG A 343 -145.95 -123.46 27.04
CA ARG A 343 -146.41 -124.78 27.54
C ARG A 343 -147.70 -124.61 28.37
N ARG A 344 -148.85 -125.19 28.02
CA ARG A 344 -149.21 -126.14 26.93
C ARG A 344 -150.61 -125.83 26.42
N GLU A 345 -150.85 -126.12 25.14
CA GLU A 345 -152.20 -126.29 24.60
C GLU A 345 -152.73 -127.68 24.95
N LEU A 346 -154.05 -127.80 25.20
CA LEU A 346 -154.84 -128.95 24.72
C LEU A 346 -156.35 -128.69 24.87
N HIS A 347 -157.12 -129.68 24.43
CA HIS A 347 -158.57 -129.80 24.54
C HIS A 347 -159.08 -129.52 25.98
N LYS A 348 -160.26 -128.92 26.19
CA LYS A 348 -161.60 -129.44 25.82
C LYS A 348 -161.83 -130.87 26.35
N GLU A 349 -162.11 -131.00 27.64
CA GLU A 349 -163.07 -131.99 28.14
C GLU A 349 -163.66 -131.49 29.45
N VAL A 350 -164.81 -132.04 29.87
CA VAL A 350 -165.75 -131.45 30.85
C VAL A 350 -166.33 -130.12 30.29
N GLU A 351 -167.49 -130.08 29.61
CA GLU A 351 -168.66 -130.97 29.66
C GLU A 351 -169.28 -131.09 31.06
N VAL A 352 -170.50 -130.55 31.22
CA VAL A 352 -171.29 -130.50 32.46
C VAL A 352 -170.75 -129.60 33.61
N ALA A 353 -171.65 -128.72 34.07
CA ALA A 353 -171.63 -127.89 35.29
C ALA A 353 -170.85 -126.56 35.29
N LYS A 354 -171.49 -125.39 35.52
CA LYS A 354 -172.92 -125.14 35.78
C LYS A 354 -173.33 -123.67 35.49
N ARG A 355 -174.34 -123.48 34.62
CA ARG A 355 -175.29 -122.33 34.52
C ARG A 355 -174.72 -121.00 33.99
N ASN A 356 -175.44 -120.14 33.24
CA ASN A 356 -176.78 -120.18 32.59
C ASN A 356 -176.79 -119.07 31.47
N LEU A 357 -177.32 -119.23 30.24
CA LEU A 357 -178.74 -119.28 29.78
C LEU A 357 -179.36 -117.85 29.62
N ALA A 358 -179.96 -117.37 28.50
CA ALA A 358 -180.07 -117.83 27.09
C ALA A 358 -180.73 -116.80 26.10
N GLN A 359 -180.71 -117.08 24.78
CA GLN A 359 -181.81 -116.87 23.75
C GLN A 359 -182.18 -115.41 23.26
N GLN A 360 -182.83 -115.11 22.10
CA GLN A 360 -183.35 -115.91 20.93
C GLN A 360 -183.54 -115.15 19.56
N LYS A 361 -184.41 -115.71 18.66
CA LYS A 361 -184.69 -115.47 17.20
C LYS A 361 -186.06 -116.14 16.82
N ILE A 362 -186.80 -115.97 15.69
CA ILE A 362 -187.02 -115.01 14.55
C ILE A 362 -188.24 -115.55 13.68
N ILE A 363 -188.76 -114.79 12.69
CA ILE A 363 -189.47 -115.22 11.41
C ILE A 363 -191.02 -115.10 11.23
N SER A 364 -191.45 -114.74 9.99
CA SER A 364 -192.69 -114.95 9.17
C SER A 364 -194.14 -114.91 9.74
N GLU A 365 -195.25 -114.90 8.96
CA GLU A 365 -195.71 -114.42 7.62
C GLU A 365 -197.26 -114.63 7.55
N MET A 366 -197.99 -113.93 6.67
CA MET A 366 -199.04 -114.48 5.76
C MET A 366 -199.88 -113.36 5.10
N GLU A 367 -200.02 -113.41 3.76
CA GLU A 367 -200.89 -112.53 2.96
C GLU A 367 -202.00 -113.33 2.21
N SER A 368 -202.71 -112.63 1.32
CA SER A 368 -203.51 -113.12 0.18
C SER A 368 -205.05 -113.14 0.34
N LYS A 369 -205.69 -111.98 0.07
CA LYS A 369 -206.96 -111.94 -0.70
C LYS A 369 -207.47 -110.61 -1.30
N LEU A 370 -206.75 -109.49 -1.22
CA LEU A 370 -207.17 -108.22 -1.86
C LEU A 370 -206.26 -107.77 -3.02
N VAL A 371 -205.76 -108.73 -3.80
CA VAL A 371 -204.80 -108.55 -4.91
C VAL A 371 -205.35 -107.65 -6.03
N GLU A 372 -206.67 -107.53 -6.18
CA GLU A 372 -207.30 -106.70 -7.22
C GLU A 372 -207.05 -105.19 -7.07
N GLN A 373 -206.56 -104.70 -5.93
CA GLN A 373 -206.17 -103.29 -5.77
C GLN A 373 -204.73 -102.99 -6.25
N GLN A 374 -203.81 -103.97 -6.23
CA GLN A 374 -202.38 -103.71 -6.42
C GLN A 374 -201.96 -103.43 -7.88
N LEU A 375 -202.70 -103.96 -8.86
CA LEU A 375 -202.45 -103.73 -10.30
C LEU A 375 -202.55 -102.25 -10.73
N ALA A 376 -203.22 -101.41 -9.93
CA ALA A 376 -203.31 -99.97 -10.16
C ALA A 376 -202.07 -99.20 -9.66
N GLU A 377 -201.35 -99.73 -8.66
CA GLU A 377 -200.17 -99.06 -8.06
C GLU A 377 -198.87 -99.42 -8.81
N GLU A 378 -198.74 -100.64 -9.32
CA GLU A 378 -197.57 -101.09 -10.09
C GLU A 378 -197.31 -100.19 -11.32
N ASN A 379 -198.37 -99.76 -12.00
CA ASN A 379 -198.30 -98.85 -13.15
C ASN A 379 -197.88 -97.41 -12.80
N LYS A 380 -197.93 -96.99 -11.53
CA LYS A 380 -197.29 -95.73 -11.07
C LYS A 380 -195.80 -95.92 -10.86
N LEU A 381 -195.42 -96.96 -10.11
CA LEU A 381 -194.04 -97.21 -9.70
C LEU A 381 -193.07 -97.39 -10.89
N LEU A 382 -193.55 -97.95 -12.00
CA LEU A 382 -192.75 -98.06 -13.24
C LEU A 382 -192.29 -96.70 -13.79
N LYS A 383 -193.13 -95.67 -13.78
CA LYS A 383 -192.76 -94.31 -14.26
C LYS A 383 -191.77 -93.62 -13.33
N GLU A 384 -191.87 -93.86 -12.02
CA GLU A 384 -190.91 -93.35 -11.04
C GLU A 384 -189.54 -94.01 -11.23
N GLN A 385 -189.49 -95.30 -11.61
CA GLN A 385 -188.24 -96.01 -11.91
C GLN A 385 -187.50 -95.43 -13.13
N GLU A 386 -188.21 -94.97 -14.18
CA GLU A 386 -187.59 -94.36 -15.36
C GLU A 386 -186.97 -92.99 -15.04
N ASN A 387 -187.70 -92.12 -14.33
CA ASN A 387 -187.19 -90.82 -13.87
C ASN A 387 -185.90 -90.96 -13.04
N MET A 388 -185.82 -91.97 -12.17
CA MET A 388 -184.63 -92.24 -11.35
C MET A 388 -183.43 -92.72 -12.18
N LYS A 389 -183.64 -93.41 -13.31
CA LYS A 389 -182.55 -93.81 -14.22
C LYS A 389 -181.93 -92.59 -14.93
N GLU A 390 -182.74 -91.64 -15.41
CA GLU A 390 -182.22 -90.39 -15.97
C GLU A 390 -181.44 -89.57 -14.94
N LEU A 391 -181.92 -89.51 -13.70
CA LEU A 391 -181.23 -88.81 -12.61
C LEU A 391 -179.82 -89.39 -12.38
N VAL A 392 -179.68 -90.71 -12.36
CA VAL A 392 -178.38 -91.40 -12.20
C VAL A 392 -177.44 -91.11 -13.36
N VAL A 393 -177.91 -91.13 -14.61
CA VAL A 393 -177.08 -90.82 -15.79
C VAL A 393 -176.57 -89.37 -15.73
N ASN A 394 -177.42 -88.42 -15.35
CA ASN A 394 -177.04 -87.02 -15.19
C ASN A 394 -176.03 -86.82 -14.05
N LEU A 395 -176.19 -87.52 -12.92
CA LEU A 395 -175.24 -87.51 -11.81
C LEU A 395 -173.86 -88.04 -12.24
N VAL A 396 -173.80 -89.20 -12.92
CA VAL A 396 -172.54 -89.77 -13.44
C VAL A 396 -171.83 -88.80 -14.38
N ARG A 397 -172.56 -88.15 -15.30
CA ARG A 397 -172.00 -87.14 -16.21
C ARG A 397 -171.43 -85.94 -15.45
N MET A 398 -172.11 -85.46 -14.42
CA MET A 398 -171.61 -84.37 -13.56
C MET A 398 -170.39 -84.79 -12.73
N THR A 399 -170.34 -86.03 -12.26
CA THR A 399 -169.15 -86.57 -11.58
C THR A 399 -167.93 -86.61 -12.51
N GLN A 400 -168.09 -87.07 -13.75
CA GLN A 400 -166.99 -87.10 -14.73
C GLN A 400 -166.44 -85.68 -15.00
N ILE A 401 -167.30 -84.71 -15.27
CA ILE A 401 -166.90 -83.30 -15.50
C ILE A 401 -166.11 -82.75 -14.29
N LYS A 402 -166.46 -83.13 -13.06
CA LYS A 402 -165.73 -82.72 -11.85
C LYS A 402 -164.42 -83.48 -11.62
N ILE A 403 -164.27 -84.70 -12.14
CA ILE A 403 -162.99 -85.40 -12.22
C ILE A 403 -162.07 -84.69 -13.24
N ASP A 404 -162.59 -84.40 -14.43
CA ASP A 404 -161.83 -83.74 -15.51
C ASP A 404 -161.37 -82.33 -15.11
N GLU A 405 -162.26 -81.53 -14.49
CA GLU A 405 -161.90 -80.22 -13.90
C GLU A 405 -160.78 -80.35 -12.86
N LYS A 406 -160.86 -81.35 -11.98
CA LYS A 406 -159.87 -81.58 -10.91
C LYS A 406 -158.53 -81.98 -11.51
N GLU A 407 -158.51 -82.85 -12.50
CA GLU A 407 -157.28 -83.31 -13.14
C GLU A 407 -156.63 -82.20 -13.96
N GLN A 408 -157.42 -81.38 -14.69
CA GLN A 408 -156.90 -80.21 -15.40
C GLN A 408 -156.32 -79.17 -14.42
N LYS A 409 -157.04 -78.84 -13.35
CA LYS A 409 -156.54 -77.93 -12.29
C LYS A 409 -155.26 -78.47 -11.62
N SER A 410 -155.16 -79.78 -11.42
CA SER A 410 -153.95 -80.45 -10.93
C SER A 410 -152.77 -80.33 -11.91
N LYS A 411 -152.99 -80.61 -13.20
CA LYS A 411 -151.98 -80.46 -14.26
C LYS A 411 -151.48 -79.02 -14.37
N ASP A 412 -152.36 -78.03 -14.30
CA ASP A 412 -151.99 -76.62 -14.40
C ASP A 412 -151.33 -76.09 -13.12
N PHE A 413 -151.74 -76.56 -11.94
CA PHE A 413 -151.00 -76.34 -10.69
C PHE A 413 -149.57 -76.91 -10.78
N LEU A 414 -149.41 -78.15 -11.28
CA LEU A 414 -148.09 -78.77 -11.41
C LEU A 414 -147.18 -78.00 -12.39
N LYS A 415 -147.73 -77.55 -13.53
CA LYS A 415 -147.02 -76.66 -14.49
C LYS A 415 -146.62 -75.33 -13.84
N ALA A 416 -147.51 -74.71 -13.05
CA ALA A 416 -147.23 -73.46 -12.35
C ALA A 416 -146.15 -73.64 -11.27
N GLN A 417 -146.22 -74.74 -10.50
CA GLN A 417 -145.23 -75.11 -9.49
C GLN A 417 -143.85 -75.37 -10.13
N GLN A 418 -143.80 -76.12 -11.24
CA GLN A 418 -142.57 -76.33 -12.00
C GLN A 418 -141.97 -75.00 -12.50
N LYS A 419 -142.78 -74.13 -13.14
CA LYS A 419 -142.35 -72.78 -13.56
C LYS A 419 -141.80 -71.96 -12.39
N TYR A 420 -142.51 -71.93 -11.25
CA TYR A 420 -142.07 -71.24 -10.05
C TYR A 420 -140.72 -71.78 -9.53
N THR A 421 -140.55 -73.10 -9.42
CA THR A 421 -139.28 -73.68 -8.95
C THR A 421 -138.11 -73.41 -9.91
N ASN A 422 -138.36 -73.28 -11.22
CA ASN A 422 -137.32 -72.91 -12.18
C ASN A 422 -136.96 -71.42 -12.10
N ILE A 423 -137.94 -70.52 -12.00
CA ILE A 423 -137.71 -69.08 -11.76
C ILE A 423 -136.92 -68.87 -10.45
N VAL A 424 -137.24 -69.62 -9.39
CA VAL A 424 -136.50 -69.56 -8.10
C VAL A 424 -135.06 -70.08 -8.23
N LYS A 425 -134.79 -71.07 -9.11
CA LYS A 425 -133.41 -71.51 -9.42
C LYS A 425 -132.66 -70.43 -10.21
N GLU A 426 -133.30 -69.83 -11.21
CA GLU A 426 -132.72 -68.76 -12.04
C GLU A 426 -132.40 -67.51 -11.21
N MET A 427 -133.31 -67.08 -10.33
CA MET A 427 -133.04 -66.00 -9.37
C MET A 427 -131.82 -66.32 -8.49
N LYS A 428 -131.74 -67.52 -7.92
CA LYS A 428 -130.59 -67.95 -7.10
C LYS A 428 -129.28 -67.98 -7.89
N ALA A 429 -129.33 -68.35 -9.18
CA ALA A 429 -128.18 -68.30 -10.08
C ALA A 429 -127.76 -66.84 -10.38
N LYS A 430 -128.71 -65.96 -10.68
CA LYS A 430 -128.44 -64.52 -10.91
C LYS A 430 -127.96 -63.80 -9.66
N ASP A 431 -128.44 -64.16 -8.46
CA ASP A 431 -127.87 -63.71 -7.19
C ASP A 431 -126.43 -64.19 -7.00
N LEU A 432 -126.07 -65.39 -7.47
CA LEU A 432 -124.70 -65.88 -7.45
C LEU A 432 -123.80 -65.08 -8.40
N GLU A 433 -124.25 -64.86 -9.66
CA GLU A 433 -123.58 -64.00 -10.63
C GLU A 433 -123.37 -62.58 -10.08
N ILE A 434 -124.42 -61.94 -9.55
CA ILE A 434 -124.37 -60.60 -8.96
C ILE A 434 -123.36 -60.55 -7.79
N ARG A 435 -123.30 -61.58 -6.94
CA ARG A 435 -122.29 -61.68 -5.87
C ARG A 435 -120.87 -61.86 -6.43
N ILE A 436 -120.68 -62.62 -7.50
CA ILE A 436 -119.38 -62.77 -8.20
C ILE A 436 -118.96 -61.44 -8.84
N HIS A 437 -119.86 -60.74 -9.53
CA HIS A 437 -119.57 -59.42 -10.13
C HIS A 437 -119.31 -58.35 -9.07
N LYS A 438 -120.04 -58.35 -7.94
CA LYS A 438 -119.74 -57.48 -6.79
C LYS A 438 -118.35 -57.77 -6.20
N LYS A 439 -117.97 -59.05 -6.01
CA LYS A 439 -116.61 -59.44 -5.58
C LYS A 439 -115.54 -58.97 -6.58
N LYS A 440 -115.72 -59.22 -7.89
CA LYS A 440 -114.81 -58.74 -8.95
C LYS A 440 -114.68 -57.22 -8.96
N LYS A 441 -115.78 -56.47 -8.77
CA LYS A 441 -115.75 -54.99 -8.64
C LYS A 441 -114.90 -54.58 -7.42
N CYS A 442 -115.15 -55.14 -6.24
CA CYS A 442 -114.36 -54.85 -5.04
C CYS A 442 -112.87 -55.17 -5.22
N GLU A 443 -112.53 -56.27 -5.90
CA GLU A 443 -111.14 -56.62 -6.20
C GLU A 443 -110.48 -55.64 -7.18
N ILE A 444 -111.17 -55.24 -8.25
CA ILE A 444 -110.67 -54.25 -9.21
C ILE A 444 -110.45 -52.90 -8.52
N TYR A 445 -111.38 -52.45 -7.66
CA TYR A 445 -111.19 -51.24 -6.86
C TYR A 445 -110.01 -51.35 -5.87
N ARG A 446 -109.78 -52.53 -5.27
CA ARG A 446 -108.59 -52.78 -4.43
C ARG A 446 -107.31 -52.65 -5.25
N ARG A 447 -107.22 -53.37 -6.39
CA ARG A 447 -106.06 -53.33 -7.29
C ARG A 447 -105.80 -51.91 -7.81
N LEU A 448 -106.84 -51.16 -8.19
CA LEU A 448 -106.71 -49.77 -8.65
C LEU A 448 -106.24 -48.83 -7.54
N LYS A 449 -106.69 -49.04 -6.29
CA LYS A 449 -106.18 -48.30 -5.12
C LYS A 449 -104.73 -48.66 -4.77
N GLU A 450 -104.30 -49.89 -5.06
CA GLU A 450 -102.92 -50.34 -4.91
C GLU A 450 -102.02 -49.76 -6.03
N PHE A 451 -102.47 -49.74 -7.28
CA PHE A 451 -101.77 -49.06 -8.38
C PHE A 451 -101.68 -47.54 -8.19
N ALA A 452 -102.73 -46.89 -7.66
CA ALA A 452 -102.69 -45.46 -7.33
C ALA A 452 -101.60 -45.16 -6.27
N LYS A 453 -101.55 -45.94 -5.18
CA LYS A 453 -100.47 -45.86 -4.19
C LYS A 453 -99.09 -46.06 -4.81
N LEU A 454 -98.94 -47.06 -5.69
CA LEU A 454 -97.67 -47.36 -6.35
C LEU A 454 -97.22 -46.21 -7.26
N TYR A 455 -98.15 -45.62 -8.02
CA TYR A 455 -97.91 -44.43 -8.84
C TYR A 455 -97.50 -43.25 -7.97
N ASP A 456 -98.17 -42.99 -6.85
CA ASP A 456 -97.78 -41.92 -5.92
C ASP A 456 -96.41 -42.16 -5.28
N THR A 457 -96.04 -43.40 -4.95
CA THR A 457 -94.65 -43.70 -4.49
C THR A 457 -93.62 -43.42 -5.58
N ILE A 458 -93.84 -43.88 -6.82
CA ILE A 458 -92.93 -43.65 -7.95
C ILE A 458 -92.85 -42.16 -8.31
N ARG A 459 -93.97 -41.43 -8.26
CA ARG A 459 -94.04 -39.97 -8.48
C ARG A 459 -93.26 -39.21 -7.40
N ASN A 460 -93.40 -39.62 -6.14
CA ASN A 460 -92.65 -39.04 -5.03
C ASN A 460 -91.15 -39.36 -5.11
N GLU A 461 -90.76 -40.56 -5.53
CA GLU A 461 -89.37 -40.93 -5.78
C GLU A 461 -88.78 -40.15 -6.96
N ARG A 462 -89.48 -40.06 -8.09
CA ARG A 462 -89.11 -39.20 -9.22
C ARG A 462 -88.89 -37.76 -8.76
N ASN A 463 -89.78 -37.20 -7.94
CA ASN A 463 -89.64 -35.84 -7.41
C ASN A 463 -88.45 -35.72 -6.44
N LYS A 464 -88.17 -36.72 -5.60
CA LYS A 464 -86.94 -36.77 -4.79
C LYS A 464 -85.69 -36.77 -5.68
N PHE A 465 -85.65 -37.59 -6.73
CA PHE A 465 -84.51 -37.66 -7.65
C PHE A 465 -84.32 -36.35 -8.44
N VAL A 466 -85.40 -35.69 -8.90
CA VAL A 466 -85.32 -34.37 -9.54
C VAL A 466 -84.78 -33.31 -8.56
N ASN A 467 -85.24 -33.32 -7.30
CA ASN A 467 -84.74 -32.39 -6.28
C ASN A 467 -83.27 -32.66 -5.90
N LEU A 468 -82.84 -33.93 -5.87
CA LEU A 468 -81.44 -34.32 -5.67
C LEU A 468 -80.57 -33.92 -6.87
N LEU A 469 -81.05 -34.12 -8.10
CA LEU A 469 -80.37 -33.71 -9.33
C LEU A 469 -80.19 -32.18 -9.39
N HIS A 470 -81.22 -31.41 -9.03
CA HIS A 470 -81.13 -29.96 -8.97
C HIS A 470 -80.12 -29.49 -7.92
N LYS A 471 -80.15 -30.06 -6.71
CA LYS A 471 -79.15 -29.78 -5.65
C LYS A 471 -77.73 -30.16 -6.08
N ALA A 472 -77.55 -31.30 -6.75
CA ALA A 472 -76.25 -31.72 -7.28
C ALA A 472 -75.76 -30.76 -8.36
N HIS A 473 -76.63 -30.32 -9.28
CA HIS A 473 -76.29 -29.35 -10.33
C HIS A 473 -75.92 -27.98 -9.75
N GLN A 474 -76.66 -27.50 -8.74
CA GLN A 474 -76.31 -26.30 -7.99
C GLN A 474 -74.92 -26.43 -7.35
N LYS A 475 -74.64 -27.55 -6.66
CA LYS A 475 -73.32 -27.81 -6.05
C LYS A 475 -72.19 -27.91 -7.08
N VAL A 476 -72.43 -28.49 -8.26
CA VAL A 476 -71.47 -28.49 -9.37
C VAL A 476 -71.15 -27.06 -9.83
N ASN A 477 -72.14 -26.18 -9.91
CA ASN A 477 -71.91 -24.80 -10.34
C ASN A 477 -71.21 -23.97 -9.25
N GLU A 478 -71.56 -24.12 -7.96
CA GLU A 478 -70.80 -23.53 -6.85
C GLU A 478 -69.32 -23.97 -6.83
N ILE A 479 -69.03 -25.22 -7.23
CA ILE A 479 -67.67 -25.76 -7.31
C ILE A 479 -66.93 -25.18 -8.52
N LYS A 480 -67.59 -25.02 -9.68
CA LYS A 480 -67.01 -24.35 -10.86
C LYS A 480 -66.68 -22.88 -10.58
N GLU A 481 -67.56 -22.17 -9.89
CA GLU A 481 -67.34 -20.77 -9.51
C GLU A 481 -66.17 -20.64 -8.53
N ARG A 482 -66.13 -21.46 -7.46
CA ARG A 482 -64.97 -21.53 -6.55
C ARG A 482 -63.68 -21.89 -7.28
N HIS A 483 -63.70 -22.86 -8.19
CA HIS A 483 -62.52 -23.21 -9.00
C HIS A 483 -62.05 -22.04 -9.86
N LYS A 484 -62.97 -21.29 -10.50
CA LYS A 484 -62.64 -20.08 -11.26
C LYS A 484 -62.03 -18.99 -10.38
N MET A 485 -62.55 -18.79 -9.16
CA MET A 485 -61.96 -17.85 -8.20
C MET A 485 -60.55 -18.26 -7.81
N SER A 486 -60.32 -19.55 -7.48
CA SER A 486 -58.97 -20.03 -7.15
C SER A 486 -57.99 -20.03 -8.33
N LEU A 487 -58.46 -20.15 -9.58
CA LEU A 487 -57.63 -19.90 -10.76
C LEU A 487 -57.20 -18.44 -10.86
N ASN A 488 -58.12 -17.48 -10.65
CA ASN A 488 -57.80 -16.06 -10.61
C ASN A 488 -56.81 -15.73 -9.47
N GLU A 489 -57.00 -16.32 -8.28
CA GLU A 489 -56.09 -16.18 -7.13
C GLU A 489 -54.69 -16.72 -7.46
N LEU A 490 -54.58 -17.90 -8.08
CA LEU A 490 -53.31 -18.46 -8.55
C LEU A 490 -52.62 -17.59 -9.60
N GLU A 491 -53.38 -16.94 -10.49
CA GLU A 491 -52.83 -16.01 -11.48
C GLU A 491 -52.35 -14.70 -10.84
N ILE A 492 -53.10 -14.14 -9.89
CA ILE A 492 -52.69 -12.97 -9.09
C ILE A 492 -51.42 -13.30 -8.29
N LEU A 493 -51.35 -14.47 -7.66
CA LEU A 493 -50.17 -14.92 -6.91
C LEU A 493 -48.96 -15.14 -7.82
N ARG A 494 -49.13 -15.72 -9.02
CA ARG A 494 -48.06 -15.83 -10.02
C ARG A 494 -47.55 -14.46 -10.47
N ASN A 495 -48.44 -13.53 -10.80
CA ASN A 495 -48.07 -12.18 -11.20
C ASN A 495 -47.38 -11.40 -10.06
N SER A 496 -47.80 -11.61 -8.81
CA SER A 496 -47.12 -11.10 -7.62
C SER A 496 -45.72 -11.68 -7.46
N ALA A 497 -45.56 -13.01 -7.59
CA ALA A 497 -44.26 -13.68 -7.51
C ALA A 497 -43.28 -13.20 -8.59
N VAL A 498 -43.70 -13.13 -9.85
CA VAL A 498 -42.87 -12.58 -10.96
C VAL A 498 -42.50 -11.11 -10.73
N SER A 499 -43.40 -10.31 -10.11
CA SER A 499 -43.12 -8.93 -9.72
C SER A 499 -42.09 -8.85 -8.58
N GLN A 500 -42.15 -9.74 -7.59
CA GLN A 500 -41.16 -9.85 -6.53
C GLN A 500 -39.81 -10.35 -7.04
N GLU A 501 -39.79 -11.33 -7.93
CA GLU A 501 -38.56 -11.88 -8.52
C GLU A 501 -37.82 -10.84 -9.38
N ARG A 502 -38.55 -10.03 -10.18
CA ARG A 502 -37.97 -8.86 -10.87
C ARG A 502 -37.40 -7.82 -9.90
N LYS A 503 -38.03 -7.60 -8.74
CA LYS A 503 -37.48 -6.70 -7.68
C LYS A 503 -36.22 -7.29 -7.05
N LEU A 504 -36.20 -8.59 -6.79
CA LEU A 504 -35.03 -9.31 -6.26
C LEU A 504 -33.86 -9.28 -7.25
N GLN A 505 -34.09 -9.59 -8.53
CA GLN A 505 -33.08 -9.53 -9.58
C GLN A 505 -32.49 -8.11 -9.72
N ASN A 506 -33.33 -7.06 -9.69
CA ASN A 506 -32.87 -5.67 -9.67
C ASN A 506 -32.06 -5.32 -8.40
N SER A 507 -32.40 -5.92 -7.25
CA SER A 507 -31.62 -5.77 -6.01
C SER A 507 -30.27 -6.47 -6.10
N MET A 508 -30.21 -7.68 -6.65
CA MET A 508 -28.98 -8.45 -6.88
C MET A 508 -28.04 -7.75 -7.85
N LEU A 509 -28.55 -7.18 -8.95
CA LEU A 509 -27.76 -6.39 -9.90
C LEU A 509 -27.20 -5.10 -9.26
N LYS A 510 -27.99 -4.40 -8.44
CA LYS A 510 -27.51 -3.26 -7.64
C LYS A 510 -26.44 -3.68 -6.63
N HIS A 511 -26.62 -4.82 -5.96
CA HIS A 511 -25.64 -5.36 -5.03
C HIS A 511 -24.32 -5.68 -5.76
N ALA A 512 -24.37 -6.41 -6.88
CA ALA A 512 -23.20 -6.74 -7.70
C ALA A 512 -22.44 -5.48 -8.14
N ASN A 513 -23.12 -4.47 -8.68
CA ASN A 513 -22.48 -3.20 -9.02
C ASN A 513 -21.84 -2.50 -7.80
N ASN A 514 -22.50 -2.51 -6.65
CA ASN A 514 -21.94 -1.97 -5.41
C ASN A 514 -20.71 -2.75 -4.91
N VAL A 515 -20.64 -4.07 -5.15
CA VAL A 515 -19.44 -4.88 -4.89
C VAL A 515 -18.29 -4.40 -5.79
N THR A 516 -18.50 -4.29 -7.10
CA THR A 516 -17.49 -3.86 -8.06
C THR A 516 -16.98 -2.44 -7.77
N ILE A 517 -17.88 -1.51 -7.43
CA ILE A 517 -17.52 -0.14 -7.03
C ILE A 517 -16.68 -0.15 -5.75
N ARG A 518 -17.08 -0.93 -4.74
CA ARG A 518 -16.35 -1.09 -3.47
C ARG A 518 -14.96 -1.69 -3.68
N GLU A 519 -14.82 -2.65 -4.59
CA GLU A 519 -13.53 -3.26 -4.95
C GLU A 519 -12.62 -2.26 -5.69
N SER A 520 -13.18 -1.47 -6.60
CA SER A 520 -12.46 -0.36 -7.25
C SER A 520 -11.94 0.65 -6.21
N MET A 521 -12.82 1.11 -5.31
CA MET A 521 -12.46 2.02 -4.21
C MET A 521 -11.40 1.41 -3.28
N GLN A 522 -11.51 0.13 -2.92
CA GLN A 522 -10.46 -0.55 -2.13
C GLN A 522 -9.12 -0.61 -2.88
N ASN A 523 -9.12 -0.85 -4.18
CA ASN A 523 -7.91 -0.85 -4.99
C ASN A 523 -7.27 0.54 -5.06
N ASP A 524 -8.06 1.61 -5.16
CA ASP A 524 -7.55 2.98 -5.10
C ASP A 524 -7.02 3.37 -3.71
N VAL A 525 -7.69 2.95 -2.64
CA VAL A 525 -7.16 3.07 -1.26
C VAL A 525 -5.82 2.34 -1.14
N ARG A 526 -5.68 1.11 -1.66
CA ARG A 526 -4.40 0.36 -1.66
C ARG A 526 -3.31 1.09 -2.45
N LYS A 527 -3.63 1.70 -3.60
CA LYS A 527 -2.69 2.55 -4.38
C LYS A 527 -2.25 3.78 -3.56
N ILE A 528 -3.16 4.44 -2.85
CA ILE A 528 -2.86 5.60 -2.01
C ILE A 528 -1.98 5.21 -0.83
N VAL A 529 -2.30 4.11 -0.13
CA VAL A 529 -1.48 3.57 0.97
C VAL A 529 -0.07 3.23 0.50
N SER A 530 0.08 2.59 -0.68
CA SER A 530 1.39 2.28 -1.27
C SER A 530 2.20 3.55 -1.59
N LYS A 531 1.57 4.58 -2.17
CA LYS A 531 2.23 5.89 -2.40
C LYS A 531 2.63 6.57 -1.08
N LEU A 532 1.77 6.53 -0.06
CA LEU A 532 2.03 7.14 1.24
C LEU A 532 3.20 6.45 1.95
N GLN A 533 3.29 5.12 1.86
CA GLN A 533 4.43 4.35 2.37
C GLN A 533 5.73 4.71 1.66
N GLN A 534 5.75 4.79 0.31
CA GLN A 534 6.92 5.26 -0.44
C GLN A 534 7.35 6.69 -0.09
N MET A 535 6.40 7.55 0.32
CA MET A 535 6.72 8.92 0.77
C MET A 535 7.27 8.94 2.20
N LYS A 536 6.86 8.00 3.08
CA LYS A 536 7.49 7.80 4.40
C LYS A 536 8.94 7.32 4.24
N GLU A 537 9.16 6.28 3.44
CA GLU A 537 10.50 5.73 3.16
C GLU A 537 11.45 6.81 2.60
N LYS A 538 10.95 7.67 1.71
CA LYS A 538 11.70 8.84 1.23
C LYS A 538 11.99 9.88 2.31
N LYS A 539 11.04 10.14 3.21
CA LYS A 539 11.25 11.05 4.37
C LYS A 539 12.32 10.49 5.32
N GLU A 540 12.28 9.19 5.62
CA GLU A 540 13.25 8.51 6.49
C GLU A 540 14.64 8.48 5.84
N ALA A 541 14.73 8.20 4.54
CA ALA A 541 15.99 8.31 3.79
C ALA A 541 16.55 9.75 3.74
N GLN A 542 15.67 10.76 3.66
CA GLN A 542 16.08 12.17 3.77
C GLN A 542 16.53 12.55 5.17
N LEU A 543 15.85 12.07 6.23
CA LEU A 543 16.25 12.29 7.63
C LEU A 543 17.65 11.72 7.89
N ASN A 544 17.86 10.44 7.54
CA ASN A 544 19.16 9.77 7.67
C ASN A 544 20.28 10.49 6.89
N ASN A 545 19.97 11.17 5.79
CA ASN A 545 20.94 11.98 5.04
C ASN A 545 21.17 13.37 5.67
N ILE A 546 20.17 13.97 6.32
CA ILE A 546 20.35 15.17 7.14
C ILE A 546 21.26 14.85 8.33
N ASP A 547 21.03 13.73 9.03
CA ASP A 547 21.85 13.32 10.17
C ASP A 547 23.32 13.06 9.77
N ARG A 548 23.54 12.43 8.60
CA ARG A 548 24.89 12.27 8.01
C ARG A 548 25.56 13.60 7.70
N LEU A 549 24.82 14.56 7.14
CA LEU A 549 25.34 15.89 6.82
C LEU A 549 25.61 16.72 8.09
N ALA A 550 24.76 16.62 9.11
CA ALA A 550 24.99 17.24 10.40
C ALA A 550 26.27 16.72 11.06
N ASN A 551 26.46 15.40 11.13
CA ASN A 551 27.68 14.79 11.66
C ASN A 551 28.94 15.22 10.86
N MET A 552 28.82 15.37 9.54
CA MET A 552 29.91 15.86 8.69
C MET A 552 30.23 17.33 8.95
N ILE A 553 29.21 18.18 9.13
CA ILE A 553 29.39 19.59 9.53
C ILE A 553 30.08 19.66 10.89
N THR A 554 29.65 18.88 11.89
CA THR A 554 30.29 18.86 13.21
C THR A 554 31.77 18.44 13.15
N MET A 555 32.15 17.44 12.35
CA MET A 555 33.57 17.13 12.14
C MET A 555 34.33 18.29 11.50
N ILE A 556 33.76 18.96 10.48
CA ILE A 556 34.40 20.10 9.83
C ILE A 556 34.54 21.29 10.80
N GLU A 557 33.56 21.51 11.68
CA GLU A 557 33.61 22.53 12.74
C GLU A 557 34.71 22.20 13.77
N GLU A 558 34.84 20.94 14.19
CA GLU A 558 35.94 20.47 15.04
C GLU A 558 37.31 20.65 14.38
N GLU A 559 37.46 20.29 13.10
CA GLU A 559 38.68 20.52 12.32
C GLU A 559 39.00 22.01 12.18
N MET A 560 38.00 22.86 11.92
CA MET A 560 38.18 24.32 11.90
C MET A 560 38.61 24.88 13.26
N VAL A 561 38.06 24.38 14.37
CA VAL A 561 38.49 24.76 15.72
C VAL A 561 39.93 24.30 16.00
N GLN A 562 40.31 23.10 15.59
CA GLN A 562 41.70 22.64 15.66
C GLN A 562 42.63 23.51 14.81
N LEU A 563 42.25 23.85 13.58
CA LEU A 563 43.04 24.68 12.68
C LEU A 563 43.23 26.10 13.23
N ARG A 564 42.18 26.71 13.79
CA ARG A 564 42.26 28.01 14.49
C ARG A 564 43.27 27.95 15.65
N LYS A 565 43.22 26.90 16.50
CA LYS A 565 44.18 26.70 17.60
C LYS A 565 45.62 26.48 17.11
N ARG A 566 45.83 25.84 15.96
CA ARG A 566 47.17 25.71 15.33
C ARG A 566 47.68 27.05 14.81
N TYR A 567 46.82 27.84 14.15
CA TYR A 567 47.16 29.17 13.65
C TYR A 567 47.47 30.15 14.79
N GLU A 568 46.66 30.15 15.85
CA GLU A 568 46.86 30.96 17.05
C GLU A 568 48.24 30.71 17.69
N LYS A 569 48.63 29.45 17.87
CA LYS A 569 49.96 29.07 18.35
C LYS A 569 51.09 29.53 17.42
N ALA A 570 50.89 29.46 16.11
CA ALA A 570 51.88 29.95 15.14
C ALA A 570 52.03 31.48 15.20
N VAL A 571 50.94 32.22 15.44
CA VAL A 571 50.97 33.68 15.65
C VAL A 571 51.63 34.02 16.99
N GLN A 572 51.35 33.27 18.06
CA GLN A 572 52.02 33.42 19.36
C GLN A 572 53.54 33.25 19.22
N HIS A 573 54.00 32.11 18.68
CA HIS A 573 55.43 31.85 18.47
C HIS A 573 56.08 32.90 17.54
N ARG A 574 55.40 33.35 16.48
CA ARG A 574 55.90 34.45 15.62
C ARG A 574 56.06 35.75 16.39
N ASN A 575 55.11 36.08 17.27
CA ASN A 575 55.17 37.29 18.08
C ASN A 575 56.28 37.20 19.14
N GLU A 576 56.44 36.03 19.78
CA GLU A 576 57.54 35.74 20.73
C GLU A 576 58.91 35.89 20.06
N SER A 577 59.11 35.30 18.87
CA SER A 577 60.33 35.47 18.09
C SER A 577 60.53 36.92 17.60
N GLY A 578 59.45 37.67 17.38
CA GLY A 578 59.48 39.10 17.05
C GLY A 578 59.93 39.97 18.22
N VAL A 579 59.47 39.68 19.44
CA VAL A 579 59.93 40.33 20.68
C VAL A 579 61.42 40.02 20.90
N GLN A 580 61.82 38.75 20.77
CA GLN A 580 63.22 38.35 20.89
C GLN A 580 64.13 39.03 19.85
N LEU A 581 63.63 39.27 18.62
CA LEU A 581 64.40 40.02 17.62
C LEU A 581 64.60 41.48 18.04
N ILE A 582 63.57 42.15 18.56
CA ILE A 582 63.65 43.52 19.07
C ILE A 582 64.63 43.58 20.27
N GLU A 583 64.56 42.64 21.21
CA GLU A 583 65.51 42.54 22.33
C GLU A 583 66.96 42.40 21.83
N ARG A 584 67.21 41.66 20.74
CA ARG A 584 68.54 41.56 20.13
C ARG A 584 68.96 42.82 19.36
N GLU A 585 68.04 43.52 18.71
CA GLU A 585 68.32 44.82 18.08
C GLU A 585 68.65 45.88 19.13
N GLU A 586 67.98 45.88 20.29
CA GLU A 586 68.31 46.71 21.45
C GLU A 586 69.69 46.35 22.06
N GLU A 587 70.00 45.06 22.26
CA GLU A 587 71.36 44.62 22.64
C GLU A 587 72.42 45.15 21.67
N ILE A 588 72.19 45.04 20.36
CA ILE A 588 73.11 45.49 19.30
C ILE A 588 73.29 47.01 19.33
N CYS A 589 72.22 47.79 19.51
CA CYS A 589 72.31 49.25 19.71
C CYS A 589 73.17 49.59 20.95
N ILE A 590 72.96 48.91 22.07
CA ILE A 590 73.75 49.08 23.30
C ILE A 590 75.23 48.71 23.06
N PHE A 591 75.52 47.71 22.23
CA PHE A 591 76.91 47.37 21.85
C PHE A 591 77.53 48.44 20.94
N TYR A 592 76.81 49.00 19.97
CA TYR A 592 77.30 50.12 19.16
C TYR A 592 77.59 51.37 20.00
N GLU A 593 76.74 51.71 20.98
CA GLU A 593 77.03 52.82 21.90
C GLU A 593 78.28 52.56 22.74
N LYS A 594 78.44 51.34 23.28
CA LYS A 594 79.65 50.94 24.02
C LYS A 594 80.92 51.03 23.15
N ILE A 595 80.87 50.58 21.89
CA ILE A 595 81.98 50.69 20.94
C ILE A 595 82.31 52.16 20.67
N ASN A 596 81.32 53.00 20.35
CA ASN A 596 81.50 54.44 20.13
C ASN A 596 82.10 55.16 21.36
N ILE A 597 81.78 54.73 22.58
CA ILE A 597 82.40 55.25 23.81
C ILE A 597 83.85 54.78 23.94
N GLN A 598 84.13 53.49 23.67
CA GLN A 598 85.48 52.93 23.71
C GLN A 598 86.41 53.53 22.65
N GLU A 599 85.91 53.80 21.43
CA GLU A 599 86.68 54.47 20.38
C GLU A 599 87.02 55.92 20.76
N LYS A 600 86.08 56.67 21.36
CA LYS A 600 86.37 58.02 21.87
C LYS A 600 87.39 58.01 23.01
N LEU A 601 87.30 57.04 23.93
CA LEU A 601 88.30 56.85 24.99
C LEU A 601 89.68 56.48 24.42
N LYS A 602 89.73 55.59 23.42
CA LYS A 602 90.95 55.22 22.70
C LYS A 602 91.59 56.43 22.03
N LEU A 603 90.81 57.20 21.26
CA LEU A 603 91.29 58.36 20.51
C LEU A 603 91.79 59.47 21.45
N ASN A 604 91.13 59.70 22.59
CA ASN A 604 91.64 60.58 23.63
C ASN A 604 92.99 60.08 24.18
N GLY A 605 93.11 58.77 24.44
CA GLY A 605 94.36 58.15 24.88
C GLY A 605 95.49 58.25 23.84
N GLU A 606 95.19 58.10 22.55
CA GLU A 606 96.15 58.30 21.45
C GLU A 606 96.63 59.76 21.37
N ILE A 607 95.74 60.73 21.60
CA ILE A 607 96.12 62.16 21.72
C ILE A 607 97.01 62.40 22.95
N GLU A 608 96.67 61.84 24.11
CA GLU A 608 97.50 61.97 25.32
C GLU A 608 98.89 61.34 25.15
N ILE A 609 98.97 60.18 24.48
CA ILE A 609 100.24 59.53 24.13
C ILE A 609 101.06 60.44 23.21
N HIS A 610 100.51 60.96 22.11
CA HIS A 610 101.24 61.87 21.23
C HIS A 610 101.69 63.16 21.94
N LEU A 611 100.89 63.70 22.87
CA LEU A 611 101.30 64.84 23.70
C LEU A 611 102.44 64.48 24.67
N LEU A 612 102.55 63.23 25.11
CA LEU A 612 103.69 62.73 25.89
C LEU A 612 104.92 62.45 25.01
N GLU A 613 104.74 61.93 23.80
CA GLU A 613 105.82 61.71 22.83
C GLU A 613 106.48 63.02 22.41
N GLU A 614 105.71 64.07 22.12
CA GLU A 614 106.26 65.40 21.82
C GLU A 614 106.96 66.04 23.03
N LYS A 615 106.45 65.85 24.26
CA LYS A 615 107.18 66.24 25.49
C LYS A 615 108.52 65.50 25.58
N ILE A 616 108.55 64.19 25.29
CA ILE A 616 109.78 63.39 25.27
C ILE A 616 110.73 63.86 24.15
N ARG A 617 110.22 64.20 22.96
CA ARG A 617 110.98 64.74 21.82
C ARG A 617 111.63 66.07 22.17
N PHE A 618 110.88 66.98 22.79
CA PHE A 618 111.37 68.27 23.28
C PHE A 618 112.42 68.11 24.39
N LEU A 619 112.24 67.17 25.32
CA LEU A 619 113.24 66.85 26.34
C LEU A 619 114.52 66.25 25.75
N LYS A 620 114.42 65.33 24.78
CA LYS A 620 115.57 64.80 24.02
C LYS A 620 116.33 65.94 23.31
N MET A 621 115.62 66.90 22.70
CA MET A 621 116.23 68.06 22.06
C MET A 621 116.96 68.97 23.07
N LYS A 622 116.38 69.23 24.25
CA LYS A 622 117.05 69.96 25.35
C LYS A 622 118.32 69.25 25.82
N ILE A 623 118.29 67.92 25.95
CA ILE A 623 119.47 67.11 26.31
C ILE A 623 120.55 67.23 25.24
N ALA A 624 120.20 67.12 23.95
CA ALA A 624 121.15 67.24 22.85
C ALA A 624 121.84 68.62 22.79
N GLU A 625 121.11 69.71 23.02
CA GLU A 625 121.68 71.06 23.11
C GLU A 625 122.56 71.22 24.37
N LYS A 626 122.20 70.66 25.52
CA LYS A 626 123.09 70.66 26.69
C LYS A 626 124.37 69.84 26.48
N GLN A 627 124.29 68.70 25.79
CA GLN A 627 125.49 67.97 25.37
C GLN A 627 126.35 68.76 24.37
N ARG A 628 125.74 69.53 23.45
CA ARG A 628 126.46 70.43 22.53
C ARG A 628 127.19 71.52 23.31
N GLN A 629 126.55 72.16 24.29
CA GLN A 629 127.17 73.16 25.16
C GLN A 629 128.38 72.58 25.90
N ILE A 630 128.25 71.38 26.50
CA ILE A 630 129.37 70.67 27.14
C ILE A 630 130.52 70.42 26.16
N ARG A 631 130.23 69.93 24.94
CA ARG A 631 131.26 69.69 23.89
C ARG A 631 131.99 70.98 23.46
N VAL A 632 131.30 72.13 23.43
CA VAL A 632 131.93 73.43 23.14
C VAL A 632 132.85 73.85 24.29
N THR A 633 132.38 73.78 25.54
CA THR A 633 133.21 74.10 26.72
C THR A 633 134.44 73.20 26.82
N GLN A 634 134.31 71.92 26.52
CA GLN A 634 135.44 70.97 26.45
C GLN A 634 136.48 71.35 25.38
N LYS A 635 136.06 71.86 24.22
CA LYS A 635 136.98 72.35 23.17
C LYS A 635 137.72 73.64 23.55
N LEU A 636 137.16 74.46 24.44
CA LEU A 636 137.81 75.68 24.94
C LEU A 636 138.81 75.43 26.09
N LEU A 637 138.68 74.29 26.78
CA LEU A 637 139.51 73.95 27.93
C LEU A 637 141.03 73.91 27.65
N PRO A 638 141.54 73.39 26.51
CA PRO A 638 142.97 73.41 26.20
C PRO A 638 143.50 74.84 25.99
N ALA A 639 142.72 75.71 25.35
CA ALA A 639 143.09 77.11 25.14
C ALA A 639 143.15 77.90 26.47
N LYS A 640 142.26 77.59 27.42
CA LYS A 640 142.39 78.12 28.78
C LYS A 640 143.67 77.61 29.46
N ARG A 641 143.96 76.31 29.38
CA ARG A 641 145.16 75.71 29.99
C ARG A 641 146.47 76.29 29.42
N SER A 642 146.54 76.60 28.13
CA SER A 642 147.73 77.27 27.55
C SER A 642 147.85 78.74 27.97
N LEU A 643 146.72 79.45 28.12
CA LEU A 643 146.72 80.81 28.69
C LEU A 643 147.16 80.79 30.17
N ASP A 644 146.61 79.89 30.99
CA ASP A 644 146.99 79.70 32.39
C ASP A 644 148.51 79.40 32.52
N ALA A 645 149.06 78.55 31.64
CA ALA A 645 150.48 78.22 31.61
C ALA A 645 151.38 79.39 31.17
N ASN A 646 150.97 80.15 30.13
CA ASN A 646 151.69 81.36 29.70
C ASN A 646 151.73 82.41 30.82
N LEU A 647 150.63 82.56 31.57
CA LEU A 647 150.54 83.48 32.70
C LEU A 647 151.58 83.13 33.77
N ALA A 648 151.70 81.84 34.12
CA ALA A 648 152.72 81.36 35.06
C ALA A 648 154.16 81.63 34.57
N VAL A 649 154.44 81.48 33.27
CA VAL A 649 155.76 81.80 32.69
C VAL A 649 156.08 83.30 32.82
N LEU A 650 155.15 84.20 32.48
CA LEU A 650 155.34 85.63 32.68
C LEU A 650 155.55 85.98 34.16
N GLN A 651 154.86 85.29 35.07
CA GLN A 651 154.96 85.53 36.51
C GLN A 651 156.33 85.14 37.08
N ILE A 652 156.96 84.09 36.53
CA ILE A 652 158.35 83.70 36.81
C ILE A 652 159.35 84.68 36.21
N GLN A 653 159.13 85.17 34.98
CA GLN A 653 159.99 86.20 34.38
C GLN A 653 159.95 87.52 35.18
N PHE A 654 158.78 87.89 35.70
CA PHE A 654 158.61 89.09 36.53
C PHE A 654 159.38 89.00 37.86
N SER A 655 159.40 87.84 38.52
CA SER A 655 160.21 87.67 39.75
C SER A 655 161.72 87.75 39.46
N GLN A 656 162.19 87.11 38.39
CA GLN A 656 163.60 87.19 37.95
C GLN A 656 164.05 88.62 37.66
N CYS A 657 163.18 89.44 37.04
CA CYS A 657 163.45 90.86 36.80
C CYS A 657 163.48 91.69 38.10
N THR A 658 162.58 91.42 39.05
CA THR A 658 162.51 92.21 40.30
C THR A 658 163.64 91.89 41.28
N ASP A 659 164.15 90.66 41.33
CA ASP A 659 165.34 90.36 42.15
C ASP A 659 166.62 90.98 41.55
N ARG A 660 166.73 91.00 40.22
CA ARG A 660 167.85 91.65 39.52
C ARG A 660 167.91 93.17 39.72
N ILE A 661 166.78 93.82 39.99
CA ILE A 661 166.72 95.24 40.38
C ILE A 661 167.28 95.43 41.80
N LYS A 662 166.87 94.61 42.78
CA LYS A 662 167.31 94.71 44.18
C LYS A 662 168.83 94.58 44.35
N ASP A 663 169.47 93.74 43.54
CA ASP A 663 170.94 93.58 43.59
C ASP A 663 171.70 94.73 42.92
N LEU A 664 171.08 95.47 41.98
CA LEU A 664 171.61 96.73 41.47
C LEU A 664 171.43 97.86 42.49
N GLU A 665 170.27 97.94 43.14
CA GLU A 665 169.98 98.94 44.19
C GLU A 665 171.00 98.89 45.34
N LYS A 666 171.37 97.68 45.81
CA LYS A 666 172.40 97.48 46.85
C LYS A 666 173.78 98.02 46.48
N GLN A 667 174.12 98.13 45.19
CA GLN A 667 175.41 98.67 44.74
C GLN A 667 175.47 100.20 44.80
N PHE A 668 174.32 100.89 44.84
CA PHE A 668 174.24 102.35 44.89
C PHE A 668 174.33 102.94 46.31
N ILE A 669 174.27 102.12 47.37
CA ILE A 669 174.21 102.60 48.77
C ILE A 669 175.61 102.60 49.43
N LYS A 670 176.58 103.29 48.81
CA LYS A 670 177.90 103.59 49.39
C LYS A 670 178.27 105.06 49.15
N PRO A 671 178.51 105.86 50.21
CA PRO A 671 178.64 107.31 50.08
C PRO A 671 180.10 107.78 50.01
N ASP A 672 180.80 107.49 48.91
CA ASP A 672 182.03 108.22 48.55
C ASP A 672 182.26 108.14 47.03
N GLY A 673 182.36 109.29 46.36
CA GLY A 673 182.43 109.33 44.90
C GLY A 673 182.23 110.72 44.30
N GLU A 674 183.32 111.35 43.86
CA GLU A 674 183.29 112.65 43.20
C GLU A 674 182.70 112.58 41.78
N ASN A 675 181.41 112.87 41.62
CA ASN A 675 180.93 113.80 40.59
C ASN A 675 179.41 114.08 40.66
N ARG A 676 179.04 115.35 40.44
CA ARG A 676 177.72 115.80 39.95
C ARG A 676 176.47 115.47 40.79
N ALA A 677 176.34 116.14 41.93
CA ALA A 677 175.08 116.87 42.13
C ALA A 677 174.97 117.92 41.00
N ARG A 678 173.94 117.84 40.13
CA ARG A 678 173.81 118.74 38.97
C ARG A 678 172.34 119.05 38.66
N PHE A 679 171.97 120.33 38.80
CA PHE A 679 170.63 120.86 38.54
C PHE A 679 170.25 120.82 37.04
N LEU A 680 168.98 120.53 36.75
CA LEU A 680 168.25 120.97 35.54
C LEU A 680 166.76 121.24 35.90
N PRO A 681 166.02 122.05 35.11
CA PRO A 681 164.84 122.77 35.61
C PRO A 681 163.47 122.25 35.12
N GLY A 682 162.44 122.56 35.90
CA GLY A 682 161.02 122.54 35.54
C GLY A 682 160.25 123.47 36.48
N LYS A 683 159.24 124.19 36.00
CA LYS A 683 158.48 125.13 36.84
C LYS A 683 157.36 124.42 37.60
N ASP A 684 157.28 124.66 38.90
CA ASP A 684 156.01 124.59 39.62
C ASP A 684 155.10 125.71 39.10
N LEU A 685 153.92 125.36 38.57
CA LEU A 685 152.94 126.37 38.16
C LEU A 685 152.28 126.96 39.40
N THR A 686 152.20 128.29 39.45
CA THR A 686 151.67 128.98 40.63
C THR A 686 150.14 128.96 40.64
N GLU A 687 149.59 129.10 41.84
CA GLU A 687 148.16 129.03 42.19
C GLU A 687 147.22 129.72 41.16
N LYS A 688 147.61 130.89 40.64
CA LYS A 688 146.85 131.65 39.63
C LYS A 688 146.76 130.96 38.25
N GLU A 689 147.80 130.24 37.82
CA GLU A 689 147.78 129.47 36.57
C GLU A 689 146.97 128.17 36.71
N MET A 690 146.82 127.68 37.94
CA MET A 690 145.96 126.54 38.26
C MET A 690 144.48 126.93 38.22
N ILE A 691 144.11 128.05 38.85
CA ILE A 691 142.75 128.62 38.83
C ILE A 691 142.30 128.91 37.38
N GLN A 692 143.11 129.59 36.57
CA GLN A 692 142.76 129.88 35.16
C GLN A 692 142.55 128.63 34.29
N LYS A 693 143.09 127.46 34.67
CA LYS A 693 142.79 126.18 34.02
C LYS A 693 141.48 125.56 34.51
N LEU A 694 141.12 125.80 35.77
CA LEU A 694 139.91 125.30 36.42
C LEU A 694 138.67 126.05 35.86
N ASP A 695 138.68 127.38 35.89
CA ASP A 695 137.63 128.25 35.30
C ASP A 695 137.32 127.88 33.84
N LYS A 696 138.37 127.54 33.09
CA LYS A 696 138.31 127.23 31.66
C LYS A 696 137.75 125.83 31.36
N LEU A 697 137.77 124.93 32.34
CA LEU A 697 137.10 123.62 32.26
C LEU A 697 135.63 123.73 32.70
N GLU A 698 135.33 124.48 33.76
CA GLU A 698 133.95 124.72 34.21
C GLU A 698 133.10 125.40 33.11
N LEU A 699 133.66 126.42 32.44
CA LEU A 699 132.98 127.10 31.32
C LEU A 699 132.75 126.19 30.09
N GLN A 700 133.51 125.09 29.95
CA GLN A 700 133.26 124.08 28.91
C GLN A 700 132.19 123.06 29.34
N LEU A 701 132.06 122.80 30.64
CA LEU A 701 131.10 121.86 31.21
C LEU A 701 129.68 122.44 31.16
N ALA A 702 129.48 123.69 31.60
CA ALA A 702 128.18 124.38 31.51
C ALA A 702 127.65 124.45 30.05
N LYS A 703 128.54 124.71 29.08
CA LYS A 703 128.20 124.76 27.64
C LYS A 703 127.93 123.39 27.00
N LYS A 704 128.12 122.30 27.74
CA LYS A 704 127.71 120.93 27.35
C LYS A 704 126.33 120.58 27.89
N GLU A 705 125.99 121.04 29.09
CA GLU A 705 124.71 120.75 29.77
C GLU A 705 123.54 121.51 29.12
N GLU A 706 123.73 122.80 28.81
CA GLU A 706 122.77 123.62 28.05
C GLU A 706 122.32 122.94 26.75
N LYS A 707 123.28 122.37 26.01
CA LYS A 707 123.07 121.66 24.74
C LYS A 707 122.50 120.25 24.87
N LEU A 708 122.36 119.74 26.09
CA LEU A 708 121.65 118.50 26.36
C LEU A 708 120.15 118.80 26.51
N LEU A 709 119.82 119.80 27.34
CA LEU A 709 118.44 120.24 27.62
C LEU A 709 117.69 120.68 26.35
N GLU A 710 118.37 121.39 25.42
CA GLU A 710 117.78 121.73 24.11
C GLU A 710 117.33 120.49 23.31
N LYS A 711 118.07 119.38 23.41
CA LYS A 711 117.79 118.16 22.64
C LYS A 711 116.69 117.31 23.24
N ASP A 712 116.62 117.22 24.56
CA ASP A 712 115.58 116.46 25.25
C ASP A 712 114.19 117.10 25.02
N PHE A 713 114.11 118.44 25.01
CA PHE A 713 112.88 119.16 24.66
C PHE A 713 112.42 118.91 23.21
N ILE A 714 113.35 118.82 22.26
CA ILE A 714 113.05 118.46 20.87
C ILE A 714 112.54 117.01 20.79
N TYR A 715 113.13 116.09 21.54
CA TYR A 715 112.74 114.68 21.54
C TYR A 715 111.29 114.49 22.01
N GLU A 716 110.88 115.10 23.13
CA GLU A 716 109.50 115.00 23.64
C GLU A 716 108.45 115.51 22.63
N GLN A 717 108.76 116.62 21.92
CA GLN A 717 107.87 117.20 20.91
C GLN A 717 107.79 116.36 19.63
N VAL A 718 108.87 115.65 19.26
CA VAL A 718 108.85 114.68 18.15
C VAL A 718 107.97 113.48 18.52
N SER A 719 108.13 112.87 19.69
CA SER A 719 107.30 111.73 20.14
C SER A 719 105.80 112.07 20.11
N ARG A 720 105.41 113.24 20.64
CA ARG A 720 104.01 113.70 20.62
C ARG A 720 103.42 113.92 19.22
N LEU A 721 104.25 114.14 18.20
CA LEU A 721 103.82 114.19 16.80
C LEU A 721 103.72 112.79 16.18
N THR A 722 104.64 111.88 16.50
CA THR A 722 104.60 110.48 16.07
C THR A 722 103.35 109.77 16.57
N ASP A 723 102.99 109.90 17.85
CA ASP A 723 101.81 109.24 18.41
C ASP A 723 100.51 109.69 17.75
N ARG A 724 100.38 111.01 17.47
CA ARG A 724 99.23 111.59 16.75
C ARG A 724 99.14 111.12 15.29
N LEU A 725 100.26 110.78 14.66
CA LEU A 725 100.31 110.17 13.33
C LEU A 725 99.92 108.69 13.36
N CYS A 726 100.32 107.95 14.40
CA CYS A 726 99.94 106.55 14.61
C CYS A 726 98.42 106.41 14.86
N SER A 727 97.82 107.24 15.71
CA SER A 727 96.36 107.20 15.93
C SER A 727 95.58 107.42 14.63
N LYS A 728 95.92 108.48 13.87
CA LYS A 728 95.26 108.78 12.58
C LYS A 728 95.45 107.69 11.53
N THR A 729 96.54 106.92 11.57
CA THR A 729 96.75 105.77 10.67
C THR A 729 96.12 104.47 11.16
N GLN A 730 95.52 104.43 12.37
CA GLN A 730 94.58 103.38 12.76
C GLN A 730 93.15 103.72 12.32
N ASP A 731 92.68 104.95 12.52
CA ASP A 731 91.33 105.36 12.11
C ASP A 731 91.08 105.12 10.60
N CYS A 732 92.00 105.57 9.74
CA CYS A 732 91.89 105.36 8.29
C CYS A 732 91.91 103.88 7.84
N LYS A 733 92.45 102.96 8.65
CA LYS A 733 92.40 101.51 8.34
C LYS A 733 91.01 100.93 8.58
N GLN A 734 90.24 101.53 9.48
CA GLN A 734 88.90 101.05 9.85
C GLN A 734 87.87 101.43 8.77
N ASP A 735 87.95 102.64 8.21
CA ASP A 735 87.12 103.06 7.06
C ASP A 735 87.48 102.29 5.77
N THR A 736 88.77 102.02 5.52
CA THR A 736 89.19 101.22 4.35
C THR A 736 88.61 99.80 4.41
N LEU A 737 88.46 99.24 5.61
CA LEU A 737 87.83 97.92 5.84
C LEU A 737 86.32 97.93 5.61
N LEU A 738 85.65 99.08 5.79
CA LEU A 738 84.22 99.23 5.51
C LEU A 738 83.93 99.41 4.02
N LEU A 739 84.82 100.07 3.27
CA LEU A 739 84.72 100.14 1.80
C LEU A 739 84.94 98.76 1.16
N ALA A 740 86.01 98.06 1.54
CA ALA A 740 86.32 96.72 1.00
C ALA A 740 85.21 95.70 1.27
N LYS A 741 84.53 95.77 2.42
CA LYS A 741 83.36 94.93 2.73
C LYS A 741 82.13 95.20 1.86
N LYS A 742 82.04 96.36 1.20
CA LYS A 742 80.93 96.68 0.30
C LYS A 742 81.16 96.15 -1.11
N GLU A 743 82.39 96.22 -1.61
CA GLU A 743 82.74 95.75 -2.96
C GLU A 743 82.84 94.21 -3.06
N PHE A 744 83.25 93.52 -1.99
CA PHE A 744 83.28 92.04 -1.98
C PHE A 744 81.88 91.38 -2.05
N LEU A 745 80.84 92.05 -1.54
CA LEU A 745 79.48 91.49 -1.49
C LEU A 745 78.74 91.48 -2.85
N GLU A 746 79.23 92.21 -3.84
CA GLU A 746 78.62 92.28 -5.18
C GLU A 746 79.31 91.39 -6.23
N ALA A 747 80.48 90.80 -5.91
CA ALA A 747 81.32 90.07 -6.87
C ALA A 747 81.07 88.55 -6.94
N ASP A 748 80.94 87.86 -5.80
CA ASP A 748 81.11 86.39 -5.73
C ASP A 748 79.85 85.56 -6.06
N ASN A 749 78.67 86.19 -6.13
CA ASN A 749 77.38 85.51 -6.15
C ASN A 749 76.99 84.79 -7.49
N ARG A 750 77.93 84.55 -8.40
CA ARG A 750 77.64 83.97 -9.74
C ARG A 750 78.67 83.02 -10.37
N GLN A 751 79.59 82.41 -9.60
CA GLN A 751 80.44 81.32 -10.13
C GLN A 751 80.17 79.97 -9.47
N LEU A 752 80.01 78.93 -10.28
CA LEU A 752 80.13 77.52 -9.87
C LEU A 752 81.57 77.03 -10.14
N PRO A 753 82.07 75.97 -9.46
CA PRO A 753 83.47 75.54 -9.52
C PRO A 753 84.05 75.16 -10.91
N ASN A 754 83.23 75.12 -11.97
CA ASN A 754 83.65 74.91 -13.36
C ASN A 754 83.57 76.19 -14.24
N GLY A 755 83.43 77.38 -13.65
CA GLY A 755 83.66 78.66 -14.35
C GLY A 755 82.56 79.14 -15.31
N VAL A 756 81.29 78.72 -15.12
CA VAL A 756 80.16 79.14 -15.95
C VAL A 756 79.09 79.86 -15.11
N TYR A 757 78.62 80.99 -15.62
CA TYR A 757 77.60 81.85 -15.00
C TYR A 757 76.19 81.31 -15.32
N THR A 758 75.26 81.37 -14.35
CA THR A 758 73.86 80.90 -14.51
C THR A 758 72.86 81.94 -13.99
N THR A 759 71.62 81.87 -14.45
CA THR A 759 70.52 82.82 -14.15
C THR A 759 69.32 82.18 -13.45
N ALA A 760 69.46 80.98 -12.87
CA ALA A 760 68.37 80.28 -12.16
C ALA A 760 68.34 80.61 -10.65
N GLU A 761 67.15 80.77 -10.08
CA GLU A 761 66.96 81.02 -8.64
C GLU A 761 67.19 79.77 -7.78
N GLN A 762 67.89 79.93 -6.66
CA GLN A 762 68.24 78.85 -5.74
C GLN A 762 67.19 78.73 -4.62
N ARG A 763 66.75 77.51 -4.29
CA ARG A 763 65.64 77.29 -3.36
C ARG A 763 66.07 77.38 -1.88
N PRO A 764 65.29 78.04 -1.00
CA PRO A 764 65.60 78.15 0.42
C PRO A 764 65.27 76.86 1.18
N ASN A 765 66.30 76.13 1.59
CA ASN A 765 66.41 75.36 2.85
C ASN A 765 67.64 74.41 2.79
N ALA A 766 68.85 74.98 2.88
CA ALA A 766 70.06 74.21 3.15
C ALA A 766 70.40 74.29 4.65
N TYR A 767 70.48 73.15 5.33
CA TYR A 767 71.03 73.06 6.67
C TYR A 767 72.57 73.05 6.59
N ILE A 768 73.21 74.21 6.79
CA ILE A 768 74.53 74.44 7.41
C ILE A 768 74.82 75.95 7.32
N PRO A 769 75.25 76.64 8.41
CA PRO A 769 75.61 78.05 8.34
C PRO A 769 76.98 78.28 7.68
N GLU A 770 77.09 79.35 6.91
CA GLU A 770 78.37 79.92 6.47
C GLU A 770 79.06 80.62 7.65
N ALA A 771 80.26 80.15 8.02
CA ALA A 771 81.11 80.77 9.04
C ALA A 771 82.57 80.39 8.80
N ASP A 772 83.42 81.39 8.54
CA ASP A 772 84.84 81.17 8.25
C ASP A 772 85.64 80.62 9.44
N GLY A 773 86.60 79.75 9.14
CA GLY A 773 87.81 79.57 9.94
C GLY A 773 87.76 78.64 11.17
N THR A 774 86.61 78.09 11.57
CA THR A 774 86.57 77.07 12.65
C THR A 774 85.43 76.05 12.46
N LEU A 775 85.72 74.75 12.70
CA LEU A 775 84.76 73.65 12.61
C LEU A 775 83.55 73.85 13.57
N PRO A 776 82.33 74.09 13.06
CA PRO A 776 81.15 74.28 13.91
C PRO A 776 80.53 72.92 14.25
N LEU A 777 80.50 72.57 15.55
CA LEU A 777 79.75 71.42 16.04
C LEU A 777 78.23 71.70 15.95
N PRO A 778 77.40 70.76 15.44
CA PRO A 778 75.95 70.89 15.49
C PRO A 778 75.45 70.99 16.94
N LYS A 779 74.65 72.02 17.24
CA LYS A 779 73.84 72.08 18.46
C LYS A 779 72.50 71.37 18.24
N PRO A 780 71.96 70.65 19.23
CA PRO A 780 70.67 69.97 19.10
C PRO A 780 69.52 70.97 18.98
N TYR A 781 68.44 70.55 18.31
CA TYR A 781 67.20 71.32 18.28
C TYR A 781 66.52 71.33 19.65
N GLY A 782 66.20 72.54 20.13
CA GLY A 782 65.26 72.73 21.24
C GLY A 782 63.84 72.35 20.82
N ALA A 783 62.92 72.34 21.79
CA ALA A 783 61.59 71.74 21.69
C ALA A 783 60.56 72.44 20.76
N LEU A 784 60.99 73.16 19.72
CA LEU A 784 60.13 73.84 18.74
C LEU A 784 60.67 73.64 17.32
N ALA A 785 59.95 72.89 16.49
CA ALA A 785 60.29 72.65 15.09
C ALA A 785 59.87 73.85 14.21
N PRO A 786 60.73 74.39 13.32
CA PRO A 786 60.42 75.54 12.49
C PRO A 786 59.64 75.15 11.23
N PHE A 787 58.42 74.61 11.39
CA PHE A 787 57.53 74.31 10.26
C PHE A 787 56.27 75.18 10.32
N LYS A 788 56.17 76.13 9.39
CA LYS A 788 54.99 76.98 9.18
C LYS A 788 54.06 76.26 8.21
N PRO A 789 52.85 75.82 8.59
CA PRO A 789 51.97 75.09 7.68
C PRO A 789 51.50 75.98 6.53
N SER A 790 51.73 75.54 5.29
CA SER A 790 51.08 76.07 4.08
C SER A 790 49.92 75.15 3.67
N GLU A 791 48.98 75.71 2.91
CA GLU A 791 47.69 75.09 2.63
C GLU A 791 47.78 73.76 1.85
N PRO A 792 46.94 72.75 2.17
CA PRO A 792 46.96 71.47 1.49
C PRO A 792 46.33 71.57 0.08
N GLY A 793 47.12 71.29 -0.95
CA GLY A 793 46.63 71.16 -2.33
C GLY A 793 45.56 70.07 -2.47
N ALA A 794 44.62 70.27 -3.41
CA ALA A 794 43.32 69.60 -3.48
C ALA A 794 43.32 68.10 -3.92
N ASN A 795 44.27 67.28 -3.46
CA ASN A 795 44.38 65.86 -3.79
C ASN A 795 44.78 64.94 -2.61
N MET A 796 44.36 65.26 -1.39
CA MET A 796 44.38 64.27 -0.29
C MET A 796 43.08 63.45 -0.25
N ARG A 797 43.22 62.11 -0.32
CA ARG A 797 42.10 61.18 -0.07
C ARG A 797 41.70 61.26 1.41
N HIS A 798 40.42 61.51 1.69
CA HIS A 798 39.89 61.49 3.05
C HIS A 798 39.97 60.09 3.68
N ILE A 799 40.95 59.88 4.57
CA ILE A 799 40.94 58.72 5.47
C ILE A 799 39.89 58.99 6.55
N ARG A 800 38.70 58.40 6.41
CA ARG A 800 37.72 58.36 7.52
C ARG A 800 38.33 57.60 8.69
N LYS A 801 38.31 58.19 9.89
CA LYS A 801 38.52 57.41 11.13
C LYS A 801 37.46 56.30 11.21
N PRO A 802 37.81 55.07 11.63
CA PRO A 802 36.82 54.03 11.84
C PRO A 802 35.87 54.44 12.98
N VAL A 803 34.57 54.38 12.73
CA VAL A 803 33.56 54.51 13.78
C VAL A 803 33.51 53.18 14.53
N ILE A 804 33.97 53.18 15.78
CA ILE A 804 33.78 52.04 16.68
C ILE A 804 32.28 51.93 16.94
N LYS A 805 31.66 50.82 16.51
CA LYS A 805 30.30 50.48 16.94
C LYS A 805 30.33 50.07 18.42
N PRO A 806 29.32 50.41 19.24
CA PRO A 806 29.18 49.80 20.55
C PRO A 806 29.02 48.28 20.40
N ILE A 807 29.57 47.55 21.36
CA ILE A 807 29.31 46.12 21.52
C ILE A 807 28.00 46.03 22.31
N GLU A 808 26.95 45.50 21.67
CA GLU A 808 25.77 45.01 22.37
C GLU A 808 26.11 43.64 22.98
N ILE A 809 25.62 43.39 24.21
CA ILE A 809 25.74 42.14 24.97
C ILE A 809 24.36 41.49 25.01
#